data_AF-A0A2E5UQ54-F1
#
_entry.id   AF-A0A2E5UQ54-F1
#
_cell.length_a   1.000
_cell.length_b   1.000
_cell.length_c   1.000
_cell.angle_alpha   90.00
_cell.angle_beta   90.00
_cell.angle_gamma   90.00
#
_symmetry.space_group_name_H-M   'P 1'
#
loop_
_entity.id
_entity.type
_entity.pdbx_description
1 polymer ?
#
loop_
_entity_poly.entity_id
_entity_poly.type
_entity_poly.pdbx_seq_one_letter_code
_entity_poly.pdbx_strand_id
1 'polypeptide(L)'
;MKKYFIIVFLFSMIYTYTIQPVHNSILNMTHILFEWEQVPGATDYTVTIYDESSGEYLIENVESLIYINKSFFNWNNSYTWYVNPNYLDGTIGPVIEDLNGNSYKTFSIGNSRSNATSTGSYQGDEITIFASFLDNYSAAIDKDGNEIWHTSNNNLVFYNTDYYGQLFGAQYNNNLVHNLPVVEFDINSNIVWQEPNEHFSHHEMIQLPNGNYMSIIEDIRSGPIPSDLPNNLSLLFQFIGYNADGETNEFPWVGDKIIEWDHEGNEVWSWSTFDHFSKLDYDVIAGTWTAAYNDGRFDWTHANAFWFSEEDNAIYFSSRHLSRITKIDYLTGEIIWNMGLDMPSGEVDCGQDLGFSFQHSIIELDDGNIVTLDNGNISTVINDTSYPTSRGLEIEVNELNGSCEATIVWSFDLPEELFGFASGNVQKLNNGNYLITTVGDGGTSIEVTPNNEIVWQASYNLTFPNGAVYRANRLPGLYPVAYSIVIDNMYLNNNNMTVDDELNFTLFNNGSKSEIFFISALNENIQVNPGESIYLQIPVQLTDEIIQFNIIPIHREDLTKTFSIYIGETNSIFGCTDINACNYNPNATDNDNSCEYIIDCLDECGGDAYVDDCGVCNGNNLNDLGCGCFEPEPFDCGDGSTGCNLGDCEIIPGECPNNFTYLESNEIPNSAIVLDGSQCFSNIDLGILYDIIQLNNLEEQNAIELGTQNWFNGHITRLTIGNFYDGGNVTLTSLPNSIGDFPSLAILYLNYNELTYLPDSITNLPNLIYLVLSFNQLTHLPENIGDLTNMIWLDLGYNSIEYIPESIGNLSMLQYLWIFNNQLTALPNSICDLNLDWNALDNNFLPYFGTGGNMLCSDLPECVANSQNLNTSIDPLYYSFLITVEQNCDTTSCGQADISGDGLTNIIDIVSLVNFIISEQVTNNDNLCLYDLTEDDTINVIDIVFLVNIILED
;
A
#
# COMPACT_ATOMS: atom_id res chain seq x y z
N MET A 1 53.79 -0.98 -10.40
CA MET A 1 53.00 -1.75 -9.39
C MET A 1 53.06 -3.22 -9.77
N LYS A 2 53.04 -4.15 -8.81
CA LYS A 2 52.82 -5.58 -9.11
C LYS A 2 51.33 -5.76 -9.41
N LYS A 3 50.97 -6.48 -10.48
CA LYS A 3 49.60 -6.98 -10.63
C LYS A 3 49.40 -8.09 -9.59
N TYR A 4 48.42 -7.92 -8.72
CA TYR A 4 47.89 -9.05 -7.95
C TYR A 4 47.05 -9.89 -8.91
N PHE A 5 47.61 -11.01 -9.39
CA PHE A 5 46.78 -12.09 -9.89
C PHE A 5 46.19 -12.79 -8.66
N ILE A 6 45.00 -12.33 -8.25
CA ILE A 6 44.13 -13.15 -7.41
C ILE A 6 43.69 -14.31 -8.29
N ILE A 7 44.29 -15.48 -8.07
CA ILE A 7 43.75 -16.72 -8.63
C ILE A 7 42.49 -17.01 -7.82
N VAL A 8 41.36 -16.51 -8.31
CA VAL A 8 40.04 -16.94 -7.83
C VAL A 8 39.95 -18.42 -8.16
N PHE A 9 40.04 -19.27 -7.14
CA PHE A 9 39.49 -20.60 -7.24
C PHE A 9 37.97 -20.42 -7.42
N LEU A 10 37.51 -20.57 -8.66
CA LEU A 10 36.13 -20.89 -8.93
C LEU A 10 35.88 -22.30 -8.43
N PHE A 11 35.68 -22.42 -7.11
CA PHE A 11 34.73 -23.38 -6.59
C PHE A 11 33.40 -23.03 -7.22
N SER A 12 32.99 -23.80 -8.24
CA SER A 12 31.59 -23.94 -8.57
C SER A 12 30.92 -24.56 -7.35
N MET A 13 30.42 -23.72 -6.44
CA MET A 13 29.41 -24.19 -5.50
C MET A 13 28.23 -24.63 -6.35
N ILE A 14 28.01 -25.95 -6.40
CA ILE A 14 26.73 -26.50 -6.83
C ILE A 14 25.70 -25.88 -5.89
N TYR A 15 24.64 -25.30 -6.44
CA TYR A 15 23.56 -24.73 -5.63
C TYR A 15 22.93 -25.85 -4.81
N THR A 16 23.22 -25.88 -3.52
CA THR A 16 22.65 -26.86 -2.60
C THR A 16 21.20 -26.47 -2.31
N TYR A 17 20.27 -27.05 -3.05
CA TYR A 17 18.83 -26.84 -2.83
C TYR A 17 18.48 -27.36 -1.43
N THR A 18 18.28 -26.45 -0.50
CA THR A 18 18.03 -26.78 0.91
C THR A 18 16.68 -27.45 1.08
N ILE A 19 16.66 -28.58 1.80
CA ILE A 19 15.44 -29.33 2.13
C ILE A 19 14.42 -28.41 2.82
N GLN A 20 13.21 -28.32 2.27
CA GLN A 20 12.13 -27.46 2.75
C GLN A 20 11.00 -28.25 3.43
N PRO A 21 10.38 -27.76 4.51
CA PRO A 21 10.76 -26.58 5.30
C PRO A 21 12.05 -26.77 6.11
N VAL A 22 12.89 -25.72 6.16
CA VAL A 22 14.16 -25.69 6.90
C VAL A 22 13.96 -25.90 8.41
N HIS A 23 14.89 -26.61 9.05
CA HIS A 23 14.89 -26.89 10.49
C HIS A 23 14.90 -25.60 11.36
N ASN A 24 13.88 -25.47 12.20
CA ASN A 24 13.49 -24.31 13.01
C ASN A 24 13.02 -23.07 12.24
N SER A 25 12.43 -23.23 11.05
CA SER A 25 11.71 -22.14 10.38
C SER A 25 10.40 -21.80 11.10
N ILE A 26 9.95 -20.55 10.95
CA ILE A 26 8.60 -20.09 11.30
C ILE A 26 7.91 -19.73 10.00
N LEU A 27 6.74 -20.29 9.73
CA LEU A 27 6.00 -20.14 8.49
C LEU A 27 4.72 -19.31 8.70
N ASN A 28 4.40 -18.47 7.73
CA ASN A 28 3.20 -17.62 7.71
C ASN A 28 2.14 -18.20 6.76
N MET A 29 1.99 -19.54 6.76
CA MET A 29 1.12 -20.29 5.85
C MET A 29 0.78 -21.68 6.40
N THR A 30 -0.34 -22.26 5.96
CA THR A 30 -0.78 -23.64 6.26
C THR A 30 -0.78 -24.56 5.05
N HIS A 31 -0.74 -24.02 3.83
CA HIS A 31 -0.43 -24.81 2.64
C HIS A 31 1.09 -24.98 2.55
N ILE A 32 1.63 -26.14 2.93
CA ILE A 32 3.08 -26.36 3.06
C ILE A 32 3.61 -27.22 1.91
N LEU A 33 4.63 -26.71 1.23
CA LEU A 33 5.47 -27.46 0.30
C LEU A 33 6.65 -28.11 1.05
N PHE A 34 6.85 -29.41 0.80
CA PHE A 34 7.98 -30.19 1.23
C PHE A 34 8.84 -30.58 0.02
N GLU A 35 10.17 -30.42 0.12
CA GLU A 35 11.11 -30.77 -0.95
C GLU A 35 12.42 -31.38 -0.40
N TRP A 36 12.96 -32.37 -1.11
CA TRP A 36 14.20 -33.07 -0.77
C TRP A 36 14.97 -33.56 -2.01
N GLU A 37 16.25 -33.93 -1.85
CA GLU A 37 17.08 -34.47 -2.92
C GLU A 37 16.81 -35.96 -3.19
N GLN A 38 16.98 -36.41 -4.44
CA GLN A 38 16.76 -37.80 -4.82
C GLN A 38 17.80 -38.75 -4.19
N VAL A 39 17.34 -39.80 -3.51
CA VAL A 39 18.21 -40.86 -3.00
C VAL A 39 18.48 -41.90 -4.11
N PRO A 40 19.75 -42.25 -4.41
CA PRO A 40 20.09 -43.24 -5.42
C PRO A 40 19.43 -44.61 -5.17
N GLY A 41 18.85 -45.19 -6.22
CA GLY A 41 18.16 -46.49 -6.17
C GLY A 41 16.79 -46.52 -5.46
N ALA A 42 16.29 -45.40 -4.93
CA ALA A 42 14.95 -45.32 -4.36
C ALA A 42 13.86 -45.42 -5.45
N THR A 43 12.71 -46.02 -5.10
CA THR A 43 11.53 -46.12 -5.99
C THR A 43 10.49 -45.05 -5.71
N ASP A 44 10.37 -44.65 -4.45
CA ASP A 44 9.36 -43.74 -3.90
C ASP A 44 9.81 -43.30 -2.50
N TYR A 45 9.09 -42.36 -1.88
CA TYR A 45 9.45 -41.78 -0.59
C TYR A 45 8.26 -41.80 0.38
N THR A 46 8.50 -42.25 1.61
CA THR A 46 7.56 -42.04 2.72
C THR A 46 7.87 -40.71 3.40
N VAL A 47 6.97 -39.73 3.29
CA VAL A 47 6.99 -38.49 4.06
C VAL A 47 6.25 -38.73 5.37
N THR A 48 6.87 -38.42 6.50
CA THR A 48 6.23 -38.46 7.83
C THR A 48 6.28 -37.09 8.48
N ILE A 49 5.11 -36.60 8.90
CA ILE A 49 4.93 -35.33 9.60
C ILE A 49 4.19 -35.62 10.91
N TYR A 50 4.64 -35.03 12.01
CA TYR A 50 4.11 -35.17 13.35
C TYR A 50 3.72 -33.79 13.90
N ASP A 51 2.48 -33.64 14.34
CA ASP A 51 1.99 -32.45 15.03
C ASP A 51 2.32 -32.57 16.52
N GLU A 52 3.16 -31.69 17.03
CA GLU A 52 3.62 -31.72 18.42
C GLU A 52 2.55 -31.28 19.43
N SER A 53 1.46 -30.67 18.94
CA SER A 53 0.38 -30.06 19.72
C SER A 53 -0.84 -30.98 19.82
N SER A 54 -1.24 -31.61 18.71
CA SER A 54 -2.32 -32.61 18.69
C SER A 54 -1.81 -34.03 18.99
N GLY A 55 -0.55 -34.33 18.67
CA GLY A 55 0.03 -35.66 18.76
C GLY A 55 -0.32 -36.59 17.59
N GLU A 56 -0.90 -36.04 16.52
CA GLU A 56 -1.27 -36.79 15.32
C GLU A 56 -0.11 -36.92 14.32
N TYR A 57 -0.19 -37.93 13.45
CA TYR A 57 0.81 -38.24 12.43
C TYR A 57 0.15 -38.28 11.05
N LEU A 58 0.74 -37.55 10.11
CA LEU A 58 0.51 -37.71 8.67
C LEU A 58 1.65 -38.56 8.09
N ILE A 59 1.31 -39.61 7.35
CA ILE A 59 2.27 -40.52 6.71
C ILE A 59 1.78 -40.77 5.28
N GLU A 60 2.50 -40.26 4.29
CA GLU A 60 2.15 -40.38 2.87
C GLU A 60 3.30 -40.98 2.08
N ASN A 61 2.98 -41.65 0.97
CA ASN A 61 3.99 -42.20 0.04
C ASN A 61 3.85 -41.50 -1.31
N VAL A 62 4.97 -41.00 -1.83
CA VAL A 62 5.01 -40.18 -3.06
C VAL A 62 6.14 -40.61 -3.98
N GLU A 63 5.89 -40.57 -5.29
CA GLU A 63 6.87 -40.88 -6.33
C GLU A 63 7.72 -39.65 -6.71
N SER A 64 7.21 -38.44 -6.44
CA SER A 64 7.90 -37.15 -6.66
C SER A 64 8.85 -36.76 -5.52
N LEU A 65 9.75 -35.80 -5.78
CA LEU A 65 10.63 -35.19 -4.76
C LEU A 65 10.02 -33.97 -4.06
N ILE A 66 8.82 -33.56 -4.52
CA ILE A 66 8.00 -32.54 -3.90
C ILE A 66 6.70 -33.18 -3.41
N TYR A 67 6.24 -32.75 -2.23
CA TYR A 67 4.91 -33.04 -1.69
C TYR A 67 4.30 -31.75 -1.14
N ILE A 68 3.08 -31.40 -1.56
CA ILE A 68 2.36 -30.22 -1.07
C ILE A 68 1.10 -30.69 -0.34
N ASN A 69 0.91 -30.26 0.91
CA ASN A 69 -0.29 -30.55 1.68
C ASN A 69 -1.05 -29.26 2.01
N LYS A 70 -2.37 -29.31 1.85
CA LYS A 70 -3.31 -28.18 1.95
C LYS A 70 -4.28 -28.27 3.14
N SER A 71 -4.13 -29.25 4.06
CA SER A 71 -5.24 -29.59 4.99
C SER A 71 -4.87 -30.21 6.35
N PHE A 72 -3.60 -30.56 6.59
CA PHE A 72 -3.16 -31.11 7.88
C PHE A 72 -2.74 -30.02 8.89
N PHE A 73 -2.39 -28.83 8.39
CA PHE A 73 -1.70 -27.81 9.16
C PHE A 73 -2.63 -26.78 9.80
N ASN A 74 -2.27 -26.36 11.01
CA ASN A 74 -3.03 -25.41 11.81
C ASN A 74 -2.11 -24.27 12.29
N TRP A 75 -2.64 -23.05 12.33
CA TRP A 75 -1.98 -21.89 12.93
C TRP A 75 -1.61 -22.15 14.39
N ASN A 76 -0.50 -21.56 14.86
CA ASN A 76 0.12 -21.71 16.18
C ASN A 76 0.60 -23.12 16.57
N ASN A 77 0.47 -24.15 15.72
CA ASN A 77 1.05 -25.47 15.98
C ASN A 77 2.54 -25.54 15.57
N SER A 78 3.24 -26.51 16.16
CA SER A 78 4.62 -26.86 15.80
C SER A 78 4.69 -28.31 15.30
N TYR A 79 5.56 -28.55 14.33
CA TYR A 79 5.61 -29.78 13.55
C TYR A 79 7.04 -30.32 13.44
N THR A 80 7.23 -31.61 13.69
CA THR A 80 8.44 -32.36 13.33
C THR A 80 8.17 -33.15 12.06
N TRP A 81 9.08 -33.14 11.08
CA TRP A 81 8.94 -33.90 9.84
C TRP A 81 10.24 -34.55 9.38
N TYR A 82 10.11 -35.62 8.58
CA TYR A 82 11.22 -36.34 7.96
C TYR A 82 10.76 -37.16 6.75
N VAL A 83 11.72 -37.63 5.95
CA VAL A 83 11.50 -38.44 4.74
C VAL A 83 12.37 -39.69 4.77
N ASN A 84 11.81 -40.82 4.41
CA ASN A 84 12.53 -42.08 4.17
C ASN A 84 12.40 -42.49 2.69
N PRO A 85 13.51 -42.88 2.02
CA PRO A 85 13.45 -43.49 0.71
C PRO A 85 13.01 -44.96 0.82
N ASN A 86 12.16 -45.41 -0.09
CA ASN A 86 11.73 -46.80 -0.20
C ASN A 86 12.46 -47.47 -1.38
N TYR A 87 12.69 -48.78 -1.26
CA TYR A 87 13.42 -49.56 -2.25
C TYR A 87 12.58 -50.70 -2.83
N LEU A 88 12.91 -51.11 -4.06
CA LEU A 88 12.20 -52.14 -4.85
C LEU A 88 12.06 -53.52 -4.14
N ASP A 89 12.89 -53.81 -3.14
CA ASP A 89 12.79 -55.04 -2.33
C ASP A 89 11.80 -54.96 -1.15
N GLY A 90 11.18 -53.79 -0.97
CA GLY A 90 10.24 -53.49 0.13
C GLY A 90 10.92 -53.04 1.42
N THR A 91 12.21 -52.67 1.39
CA THR A 91 12.89 -52.06 2.54
C THR A 91 12.73 -50.54 2.56
N ILE A 92 12.67 -49.98 3.77
CA ILE A 92 12.65 -48.55 4.04
C ILE A 92 14.07 -48.15 4.46
N GLY A 93 14.62 -47.12 3.82
CA GLY A 93 15.97 -46.62 4.05
C GLY A 93 16.15 -45.76 5.29
N PRO A 94 17.38 -45.30 5.57
CA PRO A 94 17.63 -44.29 6.59
C PRO A 94 16.90 -42.99 6.25
N VAL A 95 16.64 -42.15 7.26
CA VAL A 95 16.04 -40.83 7.06
C VAL A 95 17.00 -39.94 6.25
N ILE A 96 16.47 -39.15 5.32
CA ILE A 96 17.22 -38.13 4.60
C ILE A 96 17.59 -37.01 5.58
N GLU A 97 18.87 -36.81 5.84
CA GLU A 97 19.40 -35.75 6.71
C GLU A 97 19.44 -34.39 5.96
N ASP A 98 19.62 -33.26 6.64
CA ASP A 98 19.95 -31.99 5.98
C ASP A 98 21.48 -31.78 5.88
N LEU A 99 21.91 -30.64 5.32
CA LEU A 99 23.33 -30.24 5.22
C LEU A 99 24.04 -30.13 6.58
N ASN A 100 23.31 -30.08 7.69
CA ASN A 100 23.85 -30.02 9.05
C ASN A 100 23.88 -31.40 9.74
N GLY A 101 23.38 -32.46 9.09
CA GLY A 101 23.23 -33.80 9.67
C GLY A 101 21.97 -33.97 10.54
N ASN A 102 20.95 -33.12 10.37
CA ASN A 102 19.69 -33.26 11.10
C ASN A 102 18.82 -34.36 10.48
N SER A 103 18.79 -35.53 11.11
CA SER A 103 17.92 -36.66 10.75
C SER A 103 16.42 -36.46 11.10
N TYR A 104 16.01 -35.24 11.45
CA TYR A 104 14.62 -34.78 11.53
C TYR A 104 14.61 -33.26 11.46
N LYS A 105 13.54 -32.68 10.89
CA LYS A 105 13.38 -31.23 10.75
C LYS A 105 12.17 -30.76 11.56
N THR A 106 12.20 -29.52 12.01
CA THR A 106 11.17 -28.89 12.86
C THR A 106 10.75 -27.57 12.23
N PHE A 107 9.49 -27.18 12.33
CA PHE A 107 9.03 -25.83 12.03
C PHE A 107 7.79 -25.49 12.86
N SER A 108 7.46 -24.21 12.97
CA SER A 108 6.18 -23.76 13.53
C SER A 108 5.42 -22.87 12.55
N ILE A 109 4.12 -22.79 12.74
CA ILE A 109 3.25 -21.88 11.98
C ILE A 109 2.85 -20.72 12.91
N GLY A 110 2.80 -19.51 12.35
CA GLY A 110 2.51 -18.27 13.08
C GLY A 110 1.10 -18.17 13.66
N ASN A 111 0.70 -16.95 14.06
CA ASN A 111 -0.70 -16.62 14.31
C ASN A 111 -1.34 -16.23 12.97
N SER A 112 -2.58 -16.66 12.72
CA SER A 112 -3.37 -16.13 11.62
C SER A 112 -3.59 -14.62 11.78
N ARG A 113 -3.54 -13.86 10.69
CA ARG A 113 -3.69 -12.40 10.70
C ARG A 113 -5.13 -11.96 10.36
N SER A 114 -5.77 -12.63 9.41
CA SER A 114 -7.13 -12.35 8.96
C SER A 114 -8.20 -13.04 9.81
N ASN A 115 -9.35 -12.37 9.92
CA ASN A 115 -10.63 -12.86 10.43
C ASN A 115 -11.69 -13.01 9.32
N ALA A 116 -11.27 -13.17 8.07
CA ALA A 116 -12.16 -13.36 6.92
C ALA A 116 -13.09 -14.58 7.08
N THR A 117 -14.22 -14.55 6.37
CA THR A 117 -15.21 -15.64 6.34
C THR A 117 -15.82 -15.76 4.95
N SER A 118 -16.30 -16.95 4.57
CA SER A 118 -17.02 -17.14 3.31
C SER A 118 -18.38 -17.83 3.47
N THR A 119 -19.21 -17.69 2.44
CA THR A 119 -20.50 -18.36 2.26
C THR A 119 -20.68 -18.79 0.80
N GLY A 120 -21.65 -19.68 0.55
CA GLY A 120 -21.81 -20.32 -0.76
C GLY A 120 -20.81 -21.45 -0.98
N SER A 121 -20.56 -21.83 -2.23
CA SER A 121 -19.56 -22.84 -2.62
C SER A 121 -19.37 -22.83 -4.15
N TYR A 122 -18.16 -22.51 -4.59
CA TYR A 122 -17.70 -22.83 -5.95
C TYR A 122 -17.05 -24.23 -5.99
N GLN A 123 -16.69 -24.69 -7.19
CA GLN A 123 -16.01 -25.96 -7.41
C GLN A 123 -14.56 -25.69 -7.80
N GLY A 124 -13.63 -25.86 -6.87
CA GLY A 124 -12.21 -25.65 -7.12
C GLY A 124 -11.33 -25.91 -5.90
N ASP A 125 -10.05 -26.05 -6.18
CA ASP A 125 -8.93 -26.17 -5.23
C ASP A 125 -8.11 -24.85 -5.15
N GLU A 126 -8.68 -23.81 -5.76
CA GLU A 126 -8.20 -22.43 -5.88
C GLU A 126 -8.20 -21.70 -4.53
N ILE A 127 -7.50 -20.57 -4.46
CA ILE A 127 -7.39 -19.71 -3.28
C ILE A 127 -7.65 -18.26 -3.67
N THR A 128 -8.15 -17.43 -2.75
CA THR A 128 -8.35 -16.00 -3.03
C THR A 128 -7.33 -15.19 -2.22
N ILE A 129 -6.36 -14.57 -2.88
CA ILE A 129 -5.46 -13.58 -2.27
C ILE A 129 -6.18 -12.23 -2.19
N PHE A 130 -5.94 -11.45 -1.15
CA PHE A 130 -6.43 -10.08 -0.98
C PHE A 130 -5.42 -9.24 -0.21
N ALA A 131 -5.52 -7.91 -0.33
CA ALA A 131 -4.71 -6.97 0.42
C ALA A 131 -5.58 -5.99 1.24
N SER A 132 -5.19 -5.73 2.48
CA SER A 132 -5.66 -4.57 3.25
C SER A 132 -4.66 -3.44 3.11
N PHE A 133 -5.11 -2.31 2.53
CA PHE A 133 -4.28 -1.13 2.31
C PHE A 133 -3.88 -0.48 3.64
N LEU A 134 -4.87 -0.20 4.49
CA LEU A 134 -4.70 0.58 5.73
C LEU A 134 -3.95 -0.21 6.82
N ASP A 135 -4.24 -1.52 6.98
CA ASP A 135 -3.49 -2.40 7.87
C ASP A 135 -2.08 -2.76 7.34
N ASN A 136 -1.78 -2.38 6.09
CA ASN A 136 -0.55 -2.71 5.37
C ASN A 136 -0.22 -4.22 5.37
N TYR A 137 -1.11 -5.06 4.83
CA TYR A 137 -0.80 -6.50 4.63
C TYR A 137 -1.59 -7.16 3.52
N SER A 138 -1.13 -8.34 3.14
CA SER A 138 -1.85 -9.24 2.25
C SER A 138 -2.01 -10.62 2.88
N ALA A 139 -3.10 -11.28 2.57
CA ALA A 139 -3.40 -12.63 3.03
C ALA A 139 -4.16 -13.40 1.93
N ALA A 140 -4.23 -14.72 2.07
CA ALA A 140 -5.00 -15.56 1.17
C ALA A 140 -5.90 -16.52 1.97
N ILE A 141 -7.10 -16.73 1.45
CA ILE A 141 -8.10 -17.65 2.01
C ILE A 141 -8.39 -18.82 1.07
N ASP A 142 -8.78 -19.94 1.65
CA ASP A 142 -9.41 -21.03 0.92
C ASP A 142 -10.89 -20.72 0.58
N LYS A 143 -11.54 -21.63 -0.14
CA LYS A 143 -12.95 -21.55 -0.52
C LYS A 143 -13.94 -21.53 0.66
N ASP A 144 -13.53 -21.99 1.85
CA ASP A 144 -14.36 -22.06 3.06
C ASP A 144 -14.08 -20.86 4.01
N GLY A 145 -13.20 -19.94 3.59
CA GLY A 145 -12.87 -18.69 4.27
C GLY A 145 -11.71 -18.78 5.25
N ASN A 146 -11.04 -19.93 5.38
CA ASN A 146 -9.91 -20.07 6.31
C ASN A 146 -8.68 -19.36 5.74
N GLU A 147 -7.96 -18.58 6.56
CA GLU A 147 -6.66 -18.05 6.16
C GLU A 147 -5.63 -19.19 5.99
N ILE A 148 -4.90 -19.15 4.88
CA ILE A 148 -3.89 -20.16 4.51
C ILE A 148 -2.49 -19.57 4.29
N TRP A 149 -2.36 -18.25 4.20
CA TRP A 149 -1.12 -17.51 3.98
C TRP A 149 -1.30 -16.03 4.36
N HIS A 150 -0.27 -15.37 4.87
CA HIS A 150 -0.21 -13.90 4.98
C HIS A 150 1.23 -13.35 4.95
N THR A 151 1.38 -12.07 4.63
CA THR A 151 2.68 -11.37 4.45
C THR A 151 3.45 -11.09 5.76
N SER A 152 3.16 -11.82 6.84
CA SER A 152 3.64 -11.56 8.20
C SER A 152 3.44 -10.08 8.63
N ASN A 153 4.47 -9.47 9.22
CA ASN A 153 4.52 -8.06 9.62
C ASN A 153 5.45 -7.24 8.69
N ASN A 154 5.61 -7.67 7.44
CA ASN A 154 6.53 -7.03 6.47
C ASN A 154 5.90 -5.84 5.72
N ASN A 155 4.73 -5.36 6.16
CA ASN A 155 4.05 -4.17 5.60
C ASN A 155 3.76 -4.21 4.08
N LEU A 156 3.45 -5.39 3.53
CA LEU A 156 3.30 -5.63 2.08
C LEU A 156 1.83 -5.63 1.63
N VAL A 157 1.47 -4.72 0.74
CA VAL A 157 0.15 -4.59 0.12
C VAL A 157 0.21 -5.10 -1.32
N PHE A 158 -0.44 -6.22 -1.61
CA PHE A 158 -0.53 -6.86 -2.92
C PHE A 158 -1.40 -6.05 -3.90
N TYR A 159 -0.90 -5.87 -5.12
CA TYR A 159 -1.58 -5.19 -6.23
C TYR A 159 -1.98 -6.18 -7.34
N ASN A 160 -1.08 -7.05 -7.78
CA ASN A 160 -1.33 -7.97 -8.90
C ASN A 160 -0.34 -9.16 -8.96
N THR A 161 -0.53 -10.08 -9.91
CA THR A 161 0.30 -11.28 -10.12
C THR A 161 0.32 -11.72 -11.58
N ASP A 162 1.40 -12.38 -11.98
CA ASP A 162 1.56 -13.18 -13.21
C ASP A 162 0.62 -14.42 -13.27
N TYR A 163 -0.02 -14.79 -12.16
CA TYR A 163 -0.68 -16.06 -11.91
C TYR A 163 0.23 -17.31 -12.07
N TYR A 164 1.56 -17.15 -12.14
CA TYR A 164 2.57 -18.22 -12.09
C TYR A 164 3.38 -18.19 -10.77
N GLY A 165 3.21 -17.16 -9.96
CA GLY A 165 3.65 -17.05 -8.56
C GLY A 165 4.60 -15.89 -8.25
N GLN A 166 4.76 -14.93 -9.16
CA GLN A 166 5.30 -13.60 -8.84
C GLN A 166 4.18 -12.75 -8.23
N LEU A 167 4.49 -11.97 -7.19
CA LEU A 167 3.55 -11.07 -6.53
C LEU A 167 4.07 -9.64 -6.62
N PHE A 168 3.26 -8.73 -7.16
CA PHE A 168 3.56 -7.31 -7.26
C PHE A 168 2.71 -6.53 -6.25
N GLY A 169 3.26 -5.44 -5.71
CA GLY A 169 2.61 -4.66 -4.66
C GLY A 169 3.44 -3.47 -4.21
N ALA A 170 3.19 -2.96 -3.01
CA ALA A 170 4.01 -1.94 -2.35
C ALA A 170 4.38 -2.33 -0.91
N GLN A 171 5.51 -1.81 -0.41
CA GLN A 171 5.95 -2.00 0.98
C GLN A 171 5.95 -0.69 1.77
N TYR A 172 5.18 -0.58 2.85
CA TYR A 172 5.17 0.63 3.68
C TYR A 172 6.40 0.75 4.59
N ASN A 173 7.21 1.79 4.34
CA ASN A 173 8.51 2.02 4.96
C ASN A 173 8.77 3.53 5.21
N ASN A 174 8.55 3.98 6.45
CA ASN A 174 8.75 5.38 6.89
C ASN A 174 10.21 5.87 6.92
N ASN A 175 11.17 5.13 6.39
CA ASN A 175 12.57 5.58 6.25
C ASN A 175 12.89 6.08 4.83
N LEU A 176 11.92 6.03 3.92
CA LEU A 176 12.03 6.43 2.51
C LEU A 176 11.35 7.78 2.28
N VAL A 177 11.73 8.46 1.19
CA VAL A 177 11.14 9.75 0.79
C VAL A 177 9.73 9.53 0.27
N HIS A 178 9.55 8.52 -0.57
CA HIS A 178 8.25 7.98 -0.94
C HIS A 178 8.04 6.69 -0.14
N ASN A 179 7.18 6.74 0.88
CA ASN A 179 7.08 5.71 1.93
C ASN A 179 6.33 4.42 1.51
N LEU A 180 5.92 4.31 0.24
CA LEU A 180 5.25 3.16 -0.37
C LEU A 180 5.91 2.76 -1.71
N PRO A 181 7.22 2.41 -1.73
CA PRO A 181 7.86 1.86 -2.93
C PRO A 181 7.11 0.64 -3.47
N VAL A 182 6.95 0.55 -4.79
CA VAL A 182 6.46 -0.67 -5.44
C VAL A 182 7.55 -1.74 -5.49
N VAL A 183 7.12 -3.00 -5.35
CA VAL A 183 7.98 -4.17 -5.15
C VAL A 183 7.44 -5.42 -5.87
N GLU A 184 8.37 -6.24 -6.35
CA GLU A 184 8.12 -7.67 -6.52
C GLU A 184 8.53 -8.41 -5.24
N PHE A 185 7.72 -9.35 -4.77
CA PHE A 185 8.00 -10.16 -3.59
C PHE A 185 7.57 -11.62 -3.72
N ASP A 186 8.19 -12.50 -2.95
CA ASP A 186 7.88 -13.94 -2.93
C ASP A 186 6.80 -14.30 -1.89
N ILE A 187 6.29 -15.54 -1.96
CA ILE A 187 5.36 -16.10 -0.97
C ILE A 187 5.94 -16.24 0.45
N ASN A 188 7.22 -15.99 0.66
CA ASN A 188 7.84 -15.93 1.99
C ASN A 188 7.98 -14.48 2.50
N SER A 189 7.49 -13.50 1.73
CA SER A 189 7.61 -12.05 1.99
C SER A 189 9.03 -11.49 1.91
N ASN A 190 9.90 -12.12 1.11
CA ASN A 190 11.17 -11.56 0.67
C ASN A 190 10.94 -10.62 -0.51
N ILE A 191 11.61 -9.47 -0.53
CA ILE A 191 11.63 -8.57 -1.70
C ILE A 191 12.57 -9.16 -2.77
N VAL A 192 12.07 -9.28 -4.00
CA VAL A 192 12.83 -9.72 -5.18
C VAL A 192 13.41 -8.51 -5.91
N TRP A 193 12.58 -7.47 -6.12
CA TRP A 193 12.94 -6.20 -6.72
C TRP A 193 12.15 -5.05 -6.05
N GLN A 194 12.71 -3.84 -6.05
CA GLN A 194 12.08 -2.62 -5.52
C GLN A 194 12.41 -1.45 -6.45
N GLU A 195 11.46 -0.54 -6.62
CA GLU A 195 11.66 0.70 -7.38
C GLU A 195 12.73 1.64 -6.78
N PRO A 196 13.34 2.55 -7.57
CA PRO A 196 14.49 3.37 -7.17
C PRO A 196 14.26 4.40 -6.04
N ASN A 197 13.00 4.72 -5.75
CA ASN A 197 12.51 5.74 -4.83
C ASN A 197 12.81 7.19 -5.25
N GLU A 198 12.94 7.44 -6.56
CA GLU A 198 13.09 8.78 -7.14
C GLU A 198 11.74 9.50 -7.38
N HIS A 199 10.63 8.76 -7.39
CA HIS A 199 9.28 9.26 -7.64
C HIS A 199 8.24 8.54 -6.75
N PHE A 200 7.06 9.16 -6.55
CA PHE A 200 5.95 8.50 -5.87
C PHE A 200 5.26 7.52 -6.83
N SER A 201 5.58 6.23 -6.69
CA SER A 201 4.93 5.12 -7.41
C SER A 201 3.65 4.69 -6.69
N HIS A 202 2.58 4.39 -7.43
CA HIS A 202 1.29 4.02 -6.83
C HIS A 202 0.45 3.04 -7.67
N HIS A 203 -0.47 2.37 -6.98
CA HIS A 203 -1.62 1.58 -7.48
C HIS A 203 -1.35 0.35 -8.37
N GLU A 204 -0.34 0.34 -9.24
CA GLU A 204 -0.09 -0.77 -10.17
C GLU A 204 1.40 -0.99 -10.44
N MET A 205 1.80 -2.27 -10.53
CA MET A 205 3.12 -2.68 -11.00
C MET A 205 3.02 -4.04 -11.69
N ILE A 206 3.70 -4.20 -12.83
CA ILE A 206 3.92 -5.49 -13.50
C ILE A 206 5.37 -5.64 -13.95
N GLN A 207 5.79 -6.88 -14.20
CA GLN A 207 6.97 -7.17 -15.03
C GLN A 207 6.52 -7.41 -16.48
N LEU A 208 7.28 -6.87 -17.44
CA LEU A 208 7.07 -7.04 -18.87
C LEU A 208 7.86 -8.26 -19.41
N PRO A 209 7.51 -8.82 -20.59
CA PRO A 209 8.19 -10.00 -21.16
C PRO A 209 9.66 -9.83 -21.52
N ASN A 210 10.18 -8.60 -21.46
CA ASN A 210 11.61 -8.26 -21.62
C ASN A 210 12.39 -8.33 -20.30
N GLY A 211 11.72 -8.54 -19.15
CA GLY A 211 12.28 -8.54 -17.79
C GLY A 211 12.25 -7.18 -17.08
N ASN A 212 11.85 -6.11 -17.76
CA ASN A 212 11.73 -4.76 -17.20
C ASN A 212 10.45 -4.62 -16.36
N TYR A 213 10.42 -3.64 -15.46
CA TYR A 213 9.27 -3.37 -14.61
C TYR A 213 8.54 -2.10 -15.06
N MET A 214 7.21 -2.14 -15.07
CA MET A 214 6.36 -0.99 -15.42
C MET A 214 5.45 -0.62 -14.25
N SER A 215 5.25 0.68 -14.03
CA SER A 215 4.40 1.22 -12.95
C SER A 215 3.82 2.60 -13.30
N ILE A 216 2.99 3.14 -12.42
CA ILE A 216 2.41 4.49 -12.47
C ILE A 216 3.11 5.36 -11.43
N ILE A 217 3.54 6.57 -11.82
CA ILE A 217 4.07 7.61 -10.93
C ILE A 217 3.34 8.95 -11.12
N GLU A 218 3.27 9.79 -10.08
CA GLU A 218 2.77 11.16 -10.19
C GLU A 218 3.66 12.02 -11.12
N ASP A 219 3.05 12.78 -12.03
CA ASP A 219 3.65 13.90 -12.77
C ASP A 219 2.95 15.18 -12.30
N ILE A 220 3.68 16.23 -11.91
CA ILE A 220 3.07 17.46 -11.36
C ILE A 220 3.48 18.66 -12.19
N ARG A 221 2.50 19.32 -12.83
CA ARG A 221 2.73 20.48 -13.71
C ARG A 221 1.65 21.53 -13.48
N SER A 222 2.01 22.82 -13.56
CA SER A 222 1.04 23.91 -13.43
C SER A 222 -0.08 23.84 -14.49
N GLY A 223 -1.31 24.08 -14.07
CA GLY A 223 -2.50 24.17 -14.93
C GLY A 223 -3.42 25.30 -14.51
N PRO A 224 -4.47 25.59 -15.31
CA PRO A 224 -5.43 26.65 -14.99
C PRO A 224 -6.41 26.21 -13.90
N ILE A 225 -7.06 27.18 -13.26
CA ILE A 225 -8.29 26.94 -12.51
C ILE A 225 -9.45 27.43 -13.38
N PRO A 226 -10.45 26.59 -13.72
CA PRO A 226 -11.59 27.00 -14.54
C PRO A 226 -12.37 28.17 -13.93
N SER A 227 -12.92 29.05 -14.78
CA SER A 227 -13.64 30.26 -14.35
C SER A 227 -15.13 30.05 -14.05
N ASP A 228 -15.65 28.84 -14.29
CA ASP A 228 -17.06 28.46 -14.19
C ASP A 228 -17.30 27.21 -13.32
N LEU A 229 -16.42 26.95 -12.34
CA LEU A 229 -16.57 25.83 -11.40
C LEU A 229 -17.90 25.91 -10.61
N PRO A 230 -18.49 24.75 -10.23
CA PRO A 230 -19.70 24.70 -9.40
C PRO A 230 -19.57 25.48 -8.08
N ASN A 231 -20.73 25.81 -7.49
CA ASN A 231 -20.84 26.41 -6.15
C ASN A 231 -20.03 27.71 -5.92
N ASN A 232 -19.69 28.42 -7.01
CA ASN A 232 -18.79 29.59 -7.03
C ASN A 232 -17.34 29.29 -6.63
N LEU A 233 -16.87 28.05 -6.76
CA LEU A 233 -15.55 27.63 -6.31
C LEU A 233 -14.39 28.44 -6.95
N SER A 234 -14.54 28.87 -8.21
CA SER A 234 -13.60 29.79 -8.88
C SER A 234 -13.46 31.14 -8.14
N LEU A 235 -14.51 31.65 -7.50
CA LEU A 235 -14.43 32.86 -6.67
C LEU A 235 -13.65 32.58 -5.36
N LEU A 236 -13.72 31.35 -4.83
CA LEU A 236 -12.96 30.99 -3.62
C LEU A 236 -11.46 30.94 -3.93
N PHE A 237 -11.09 30.32 -5.05
CA PHE A 237 -9.73 30.40 -5.59
C PHE A 237 -9.27 31.87 -5.79
N GLN A 238 -10.14 32.76 -6.30
CA GLN A 238 -9.83 34.18 -6.42
C GLN A 238 -9.63 34.89 -5.07
N PHE A 239 -10.41 34.56 -4.04
CA PHE A 239 -10.22 35.13 -2.71
C PHE A 239 -8.90 34.72 -2.05
N ILE A 240 -8.39 33.51 -2.34
CA ILE A 240 -7.11 33.01 -1.79
C ILE A 240 -5.89 33.36 -2.67
N GLY A 241 -6.08 34.11 -3.77
CA GLY A 241 -5.00 34.79 -4.51
C GLY A 241 -4.86 34.44 -6.00
N TYR A 242 -5.53 33.39 -6.48
CA TYR A 242 -5.46 32.96 -7.89
C TYR A 242 -6.28 33.86 -8.84
N ASN A 243 -6.08 33.72 -10.14
CA ASN A 243 -6.89 34.40 -11.16
C ASN A 243 -8.20 33.65 -11.45
N ALA A 244 -8.17 32.32 -11.44
CA ALA A 244 -9.28 31.42 -11.81
C ALA A 244 -10.04 31.90 -13.06
N ASP A 245 -9.28 32.17 -14.13
CA ASP A 245 -9.78 32.68 -15.41
C ASP A 245 -10.02 31.57 -16.45
N GLY A 246 -9.48 30.37 -16.23
CA GLY A 246 -9.47 29.25 -17.18
C GLY A 246 -8.34 29.32 -18.23
N GLU A 247 -7.46 30.32 -18.20
CA GLU A 247 -6.37 30.52 -19.17
C GLU A 247 -4.97 30.53 -18.51
N THR A 248 -4.84 30.99 -17.26
CA THR A 248 -3.57 31.19 -16.57
C THR A 248 -3.12 29.93 -15.83
N ASN A 249 -1.98 29.34 -16.23
CA ASN A 249 -1.37 28.20 -15.52
C ASN A 249 -0.81 28.65 -14.16
N GLU A 250 -1.53 28.41 -13.07
CA GLU A 250 -1.24 28.94 -11.73
C GLU A 250 -1.43 27.93 -10.58
N PHE A 251 -2.00 26.76 -10.86
CA PHE A 251 -2.35 25.78 -9.84
C PHE A 251 -1.63 24.44 -10.08
N PRO A 252 -1.18 23.71 -9.04
CA PRO A 252 -0.59 22.39 -9.23
C PRO A 252 -1.65 21.43 -9.76
N TRP A 253 -1.45 20.87 -10.94
CA TRP A 253 -2.21 19.71 -11.41
C TRP A 253 -1.33 18.47 -11.23
N VAL A 254 -1.89 17.40 -10.70
CA VAL A 254 -1.29 16.06 -10.61
C VAL A 254 -1.85 15.25 -11.77
N GLY A 255 -1.01 14.97 -12.76
CA GLY A 255 -1.24 13.97 -13.78
C GLY A 255 -0.51 12.67 -13.42
N ASP A 256 -0.61 11.68 -14.31
CA ASP A 256 0.03 10.38 -14.14
C ASP A 256 1.03 10.14 -15.27
N LYS A 257 2.16 9.52 -14.95
CA LYS A 257 3.17 9.06 -15.90
C LYS A 257 3.34 7.54 -15.75
N ILE A 258 3.13 6.80 -16.84
CA ILE A 258 3.55 5.40 -16.95
C ILE A 258 5.06 5.40 -17.16
N ILE A 259 5.79 4.57 -16.42
CA ILE A 259 7.25 4.49 -16.47
C ILE A 259 7.69 3.02 -16.56
N GLU A 260 8.70 2.75 -17.39
CA GLU A 260 9.38 1.46 -17.51
C GLU A 260 10.82 1.59 -17.03
N TRP A 261 11.25 0.71 -16.12
CA TRP A 261 12.63 0.60 -15.63
C TRP A 261 13.30 -0.70 -16.06
N ASP A 262 14.58 -0.63 -16.39
CA ASP A 262 15.42 -1.84 -16.45
C ASP A 262 15.62 -2.49 -15.07
N HIS A 263 16.18 -3.70 -15.02
CA HIS A 263 16.40 -4.42 -13.78
C HIS A 263 17.33 -3.66 -12.81
N GLU A 264 18.25 -2.85 -13.34
CA GLU A 264 19.12 -1.93 -12.58
C GLU A 264 18.42 -0.66 -12.07
N GLY A 265 17.17 -0.40 -12.47
CA GLY A 265 16.33 0.72 -12.00
C GLY A 265 16.41 2.00 -12.84
N ASN A 266 16.98 1.96 -14.04
CA ASN A 266 17.06 3.14 -14.93
C ASN A 266 15.78 3.28 -15.77
N GLU A 267 15.23 4.50 -15.90
CA GLU A 267 14.11 4.77 -16.82
C GLU A 267 14.53 4.50 -18.28
N VAL A 268 13.81 3.60 -18.96
CA VAL A 268 14.05 3.21 -20.36
C VAL A 268 12.94 3.64 -21.32
N TRP A 269 11.70 3.80 -20.82
CA TRP A 269 10.54 4.29 -21.56
C TRP A 269 9.56 4.97 -20.60
N SER A 270 8.80 5.96 -21.09
CA SER A 270 7.70 6.56 -20.33
C SER A 270 6.68 7.30 -21.20
N TRP A 271 5.50 7.56 -20.61
CA TRP A 271 4.36 8.23 -21.22
C TRP A 271 3.59 9.02 -20.15
N SER A 272 3.20 10.28 -20.40
CA SER A 272 2.54 11.15 -19.41
C SER A 272 1.21 11.71 -19.91
N THR A 273 0.20 11.74 -19.04
CA THR A 273 -1.12 12.31 -19.37
C THR A 273 -1.04 13.78 -19.76
N PHE A 274 -0.06 14.55 -19.27
CA PHE A 274 0.12 15.95 -19.65
C PHE A 274 0.59 16.18 -21.09
N ASP A 275 1.21 15.19 -21.71
CA ASP A 275 1.72 15.29 -23.08
C ASP A 275 0.74 14.72 -24.12
N HIS A 276 -0.30 14.01 -23.66
CA HIS A 276 -1.25 13.26 -24.52
C HIS A 276 -2.75 13.53 -24.27
N PHE A 277 -3.17 14.09 -23.13
CA PHE A 277 -4.57 14.48 -22.86
C PHE A 277 -4.77 16.00 -22.84
N SER A 278 -5.91 16.47 -23.34
CA SER A 278 -6.31 17.88 -23.23
C SER A 278 -6.75 18.27 -21.81
N LYS A 279 -6.15 19.33 -21.25
CA LYS A 279 -6.59 19.98 -19.99
C LYS A 279 -7.99 20.61 -20.05
N LEU A 280 -8.72 20.49 -21.16
CA LEU A 280 -10.15 20.81 -21.24
C LEU A 280 -11.03 19.70 -20.64
N ASP A 281 -10.48 18.50 -20.45
CA ASP A 281 -11.18 17.35 -19.89
C ASP A 281 -10.86 17.24 -18.40
N TYR A 282 -11.86 17.42 -17.55
CA TYR A 282 -11.76 17.28 -16.10
C TYR A 282 -13.16 17.01 -15.52
N ASP A 283 -13.22 16.32 -14.38
CA ASP A 283 -14.48 16.18 -13.66
C ASP A 283 -15.00 17.54 -13.15
N VAL A 284 -16.32 17.71 -13.20
CA VAL A 284 -17.07 18.85 -12.63
C VAL A 284 -18.32 18.40 -11.84
N ILE A 285 -18.49 17.09 -11.64
CA ILE A 285 -19.69 16.47 -11.07
C ILE A 285 -19.35 15.83 -9.72
N ALA A 286 -18.29 15.01 -9.67
CA ALA A 286 -17.86 14.19 -8.53
C ALA A 286 -17.04 14.96 -7.48
N GLY A 287 -17.04 16.29 -7.52
CA GLY A 287 -16.44 17.14 -6.49
C GLY A 287 -14.91 17.17 -6.49
N THR A 288 -14.22 16.65 -7.51
CA THR A 288 -12.75 16.62 -7.57
C THR A 288 -12.10 18.01 -7.42
N TRP A 289 -12.68 19.06 -8.00
CA TRP A 289 -12.23 20.44 -7.78
C TRP A 289 -12.43 20.94 -6.34
N THR A 290 -13.44 20.45 -5.63
CA THR A 290 -13.65 20.77 -4.20
C THR A 290 -12.55 20.14 -3.34
N ALA A 291 -12.20 18.88 -3.63
CA ALA A 291 -11.01 18.25 -3.03
C ALA A 291 -9.75 19.06 -3.39
N ALA A 292 -9.57 19.42 -4.66
CA ALA A 292 -8.43 20.20 -5.11
C ALA A 292 -8.24 21.53 -4.36
N TYR A 293 -9.32 22.26 -4.10
CA TYR A 293 -9.31 23.48 -3.29
C TYR A 293 -8.87 23.21 -1.85
N ASN A 294 -9.39 22.14 -1.23
CA ASN A 294 -9.05 21.74 0.14
C ASN A 294 -7.60 21.26 0.28
N ASP A 295 -7.11 20.51 -0.72
CA ASP A 295 -5.80 19.84 -0.73
C ASP A 295 -4.67 20.77 -1.20
N GLY A 296 -4.98 21.76 -2.04
CA GLY A 296 -4.04 22.70 -2.63
C GLY A 296 -3.37 22.21 -3.93
N ARG A 297 -3.80 21.06 -4.47
CA ARG A 297 -3.39 20.47 -5.76
C ARG A 297 -4.59 19.79 -6.43
N PHE A 298 -4.75 19.90 -7.74
CA PHE A 298 -5.81 19.21 -8.48
C PHE A 298 -5.34 17.83 -8.96
N ASP A 299 -5.86 16.78 -8.34
CA ASP A 299 -5.71 15.41 -8.79
C ASP A 299 -6.56 15.18 -10.06
N TRP A 300 -5.91 15.27 -11.22
CA TRP A 300 -6.58 15.43 -12.52
C TRP A 300 -6.96 14.09 -13.16
N THR A 301 -6.05 13.13 -13.19
CA THR A 301 -6.26 11.84 -13.89
C THR A 301 -6.41 10.65 -12.95
N HIS A 302 -5.74 10.63 -11.79
CA HIS A 302 -5.75 9.55 -10.79
C HIS A 302 -5.74 8.15 -11.43
N ALA A 303 -4.60 7.75 -12.00
CA ALA A 303 -4.50 6.45 -12.65
C ALA A 303 -4.33 5.31 -11.64
N ASN A 304 -5.12 4.25 -11.80
CA ASN A 304 -5.30 3.22 -10.77
C ASN A 304 -5.15 1.77 -11.24
N ALA A 305 -4.96 1.58 -12.56
CA ALA A 305 -4.66 0.31 -13.18
C ALA A 305 -4.12 0.55 -14.61
N PHE A 306 -3.28 -0.37 -15.07
CA PHE A 306 -3.00 -0.53 -16.50
C PHE A 306 -2.80 -2.01 -16.83
N TRP A 307 -2.97 -2.36 -18.10
CA TRP A 307 -2.75 -3.71 -18.62
C TRP A 307 -1.88 -3.64 -19.87
N PHE A 308 -0.85 -4.49 -19.95
CA PHE A 308 -0.01 -4.62 -21.14
C PHE A 308 -0.45 -5.84 -21.96
N SER A 309 -0.86 -5.64 -23.21
CA SER A 309 -1.19 -6.70 -24.14
C SER A 309 0.02 -7.08 -24.98
N GLU A 310 0.45 -8.34 -24.90
CA GLU A 310 1.56 -8.86 -25.73
C GLU A 310 1.18 -9.07 -27.20
N GLU A 311 -0.08 -9.39 -27.52
CA GLU A 311 -0.51 -9.65 -28.89
C GLU A 311 -0.61 -8.35 -29.71
N ASP A 312 -1.22 -7.31 -29.14
CA ASP A 312 -1.32 -5.98 -29.74
C ASP A 312 -0.08 -5.11 -29.51
N ASN A 313 0.77 -5.45 -28.52
CA ASN A 313 1.89 -4.62 -28.06
C ASN A 313 1.39 -3.21 -27.69
N ALA A 314 0.39 -3.16 -26.82
CA ALA A 314 -0.35 -1.96 -26.44
C ALA A 314 -0.61 -1.91 -24.93
N ILE A 315 -0.74 -0.71 -24.37
CA ILE A 315 -1.09 -0.48 -22.97
C ILE A 315 -2.54 0.02 -22.89
N TYR A 316 -3.36 -0.65 -22.10
CA TYR A 316 -4.67 -0.14 -21.66
C TYR A 316 -4.49 0.57 -20.32
N PHE A 317 -4.97 1.81 -20.20
CA PHE A 317 -4.71 2.71 -19.07
C PHE A 317 -6.02 3.21 -18.47
N SER A 318 -6.17 3.10 -17.14
CA SER A 318 -7.36 3.53 -16.39
C SER A 318 -7.13 4.88 -15.73
N SER A 319 -7.88 5.91 -16.13
CA SER A 319 -7.98 7.18 -15.42
C SER A 319 -9.29 7.25 -14.64
N ARG A 320 -9.20 7.28 -13.30
CA ARG A 320 -10.37 7.32 -12.41
C ARG A 320 -11.14 8.63 -12.55
N HIS A 321 -10.45 9.76 -12.46
CA HIS A 321 -11.09 11.08 -12.39
C HIS A 321 -11.62 11.58 -13.73
N LEU A 322 -11.04 11.14 -14.86
CA LEU A 322 -11.65 11.35 -16.18
C LEU A 322 -12.74 10.33 -16.53
N SER A 323 -12.93 9.28 -15.70
CA SER A 323 -13.79 8.13 -16.01
C SER A 323 -13.54 7.58 -17.42
N ARG A 324 -12.25 7.30 -17.69
CA ARG A 324 -11.71 7.04 -19.03
C ARG A 324 -10.81 5.81 -19.04
N ILE A 325 -10.98 4.97 -20.05
CA ILE A 325 -10.06 3.90 -20.43
C ILE A 325 -9.39 4.31 -21.75
N THR A 326 -8.07 4.32 -21.81
CA THR A 326 -7.29 4.71 -23.00
C THR A 326 -6.45 3.53 -23.48
N LYS A 327 -6.39 3.27 -24.79
CA LYS A 327 -5.44 2.32 -25.38
C LYS A 327 -4.31 3.06 -26.08
N ILE A 328 -3.07 2.69 -25.78
CA ILE A 328 -1.83 3.38 -26.17
C ILE A 328 -0.94 2.39 -26.96
N ASP A 329 -0.43 2.79 -28.12
CA ASP A 329 0.59 2.04 -28.85
C ASP A 329 1.95 2.19 -28.14
N TYR A 330 2.50 1.09 -27.60
CA TYR A 330 3.72 1.13 -26.77
C TYR A 330 4.97 1.55 -27.56
N LEU A 331 5.03 1.32 -28.88
CA LEU A 331 6.20 1.67 -29.70
C LEU A 331 6.28 3.16 -30.07
N THR A 332 5.14 3.85 -30.07
CA THR A 332 5.01 5.24 -30.53
C THR A 332 4.56 6.20 -29.44
N GLY A 333 3.89 5.71 -28.39
CA GLY A 333 3.23 6.53 -27.36
C GLY A 333 1.93 7.19 -27.82
N GLU A 334 1.49 6.95 -29.06
CA GLU A 334 0.27 7.54 -29.60
C GLU A 334 -0.98 6.82 -29.04
N ILE A 335 -2.05 7.58 -28.79
CA ILE A 335 -3.34 7.02 -28.39
C ILE A 335 -4.00 6.36 -29.61
N ILE A 336 -4.42 5.10 -29.44
CA ILE A 336 -5.17 4.33 -30.45
C ILE A 336 -6.65 4.71 -30.40
N TRP A 337 -7.21 4.79 -29.18
CA TRP A 337 -8.54 5.33 -28.88
C TRP A 337 -8.70 5.68 -27.40
N ASN A 338 -9.69 6.53 -27.09
CA ASN A 338 -10.19 6.81 -25.74
C ASN A 338 -11.64 6.33 -25.59
N MET A 339 -11.97 5.64 -24.49
CA MET A 339 -13.30 5.17 -24.15
C MET A 339 -13.79 5.78 -22.83
N GLY A 340 -15.03 6.25 -22.77
CA GLY A 340 -15.63 6.76 -21.52
C GLY A 340 -16.73 7.79 -21.75
N LEU A 341 -16.92 8.67 -20.78
CA LEU A 341 -17.90 9.76 -20.84
C LEU A 341 -17.48 10.87 -21.83
N ASP A 342 -18.46 11.51 -22.47
CA ASP A 342 -18.23 12.69 -23.32
C ASP A 342 -17.58 13.83 -22.52
N MET A 343 -16.44 14.36 -23.00
CA MET A 343 -15.66 15.42 -22.37
C MET A 343 -15.41 16.61 -23.31
N PRO A 344 -15.13 17.83 -22.79
CA PRO A 344 -15.13 19.08 -23.58
C PRO A 344 -14.13 19.16 -24.75
N SER A 345 -13.05 18.38 -24.75
CA SER A 345 -12.10 18.28 -25.86
C SER A 345 -12.70 17.67 -27.14
N GLY A 346 -13.63 16.73 -26.98
CA GLY A 346 -14.06 15.81 -28.05
C GLY A 346 -13.02 14.72 -28.40
N GLU A 347 -12.06 14.43 -27.52
CA GLU A 347 -11.01 13.41 -27.68
C GLU A 347 -11.44 11.99 -27.22
N VAL A 348 -12.71 11.80 -26.84
CA VAL A 348 -13.28 10.48 -26.47
C VAL A 348 -13.98 9.87 -27.68
N ASP A 349 -13.48 8.71 -28.11
CA ASP A 349 -13.91 8.02 -29.34
C ASP A 349 -15.24 7.29 -29.17
N CYS A 350 -15.37 6.51 -28.09
CA CYS A 350 -16.50 5.59 -27.91
C CYS A 350 -16.88 5.36 -26.45
N GLY A 351 -17.95 4.60 -26.23
CA GLY A 351 -18.37 4.16 -24.89
C GLY A 351 -19.19 5.17 -24.08
N GLN A 352 -19.66 6.24 -24.72
CA GLN A 352 -20.45 7.30 -24.08
C GLN A 352 -21.76 6.81 -23.43
N ASP A 353 -22.27 5.64 -23.83
CA ASP A 353 -23.48 5.00 -23.30
C ASP A 353 -23.22 3.81 -22.36
N LEU A 354 -21.95 3.50 -22.04
CA LEU A 354 -21.58 2.48 -21.04
C LEU A 354 -21.84 2.97 -19.61
N GLY A 355 -21.74 4.29 -19.40
CA GLY A 355 -22.09 4.96 -18.14
C GLY A 355 -21.25 4.53 -16.94
N PHE A 356 -20.00 4.09 -17.13
CA PHE A 356 -19.10 3.83 -16.01
C PHE A 356 -18.50 5.12 -15.43
N SER A 357 -18.11 5.09 -14.16
CA SER A 357 -17.45 6.21 -13.49
C SER A 357 -16.48 5.75 -12.42
N PHE A 358 -15.34 6.45 -12.32
CA PHE A 358 -14.34 6.24 -11.26
C PHE A 358 -13.81 4.79 -11.21
N GLN A 359 -13.77 4.12 -12.36
CA GLN A 359 -13.52 2.69 -12.51
C GLN A 359 -12.13 2.24 -12.02
N HIS A 360 -12.03 1.02 -11.48
CA HIS A 360 -10.79 0.39 -11.00
C HIS A 360 -10.57 -0.97 -11.68
N SER A 361 -9.29 -1.36 -11.79
CA SER A 361 -8.80 -2.53 -12.54
C SER A 361 -9.12 -2.52 -14.04
N ILE A 362 -8.17 -2.97 -14.84
CA ILE A 362 -8.36 -3.30 -16.25
C ILE A 362 -7.70 -4.65 -16.49
N ILE A 363 -8.42 -5.56 -17.12
CA ILE A 363 -7.90 -6.82 -17.65
C ILE A 363 -8.44 -6.95 -19.07
N GLU A 364 -7.54 -7.05 -20.06
CA GLU A 364 -7.90 -7.55 -21.39
C GLU A 364 -7.95 -9.09 -21.36
N LEU A 365 -8.86 -9.67 -22.13
CA LEU A 365 -9.06 -11.10 -22.26
C LEU A 365 -8.63 -11.62 -23.64
N ASP A 366 -8.39 -12.93 -23.75
CA ASP A 366 -8.07 -13.66 -25.00
C ASP A 366 -9.06 -13.43 -26.18
N ASP A 367 -10.23 -12.84 -25.93
CA ASP A 367 -11.25 -12.50 -26.94
C ASP A 367 -11.29 -10.99 -27.30
N GLY A 368 -10.41 -10.17 -26.73
CA GLY A 368 -10.34 -8.72 -26.91
C GLY A 368 -11.31 -7.91 -26.04
N ASN A 369 -12.10 -8.57 -25.19
CA ASN A 369 -12.99 -7.89 -24.26
C ASN A 369 -12.21 -7.33 -23.06
N ILE A 370 -12.69 -6.22 -22.51
CA ILE A 370 -12.13 -5.57 -21.31
C ILE A 370 -13.03 -5.87 -20.11
N VAL A 371 -12.42 -6.30 -19.00
CA VAL A 371 -13.07 -6.49 -17.70
C VAL A 371 -12.59 -5.41 -16.73
N THR A 372 -13.53 -4.80 -16.01
CA THR A 372 -13.28 -3.68 -15.08
C THR A 372 -14.35 -3.58 -13.98
N LEU A 373 -14.03 -2.93 -12.87
CA LEU A 373 -14.98 -2.51 -11.84
C LEU A 373 -15.41 -1.07 -12.11
N ASP A 374 -16.66 -0.83 -12.46
CA ASP A 374 -17.26 0.50 -12.37
C ASP A 374 -17.59 0.78 -10.90
N ASN A 375 -16.90 1.74 -10.28
CA ASN A 375 -17.18 2.07 -8.88
C ASN A 375 -18.49 2.84 -8.72
N GLY A 376 -18.97 3.51 -9.77
CA GLY A 376 -20.32 4.08 -9.81
C GLY A 376 -20.50 5.37 -8.99
N ASN A 377 -19.42 6.08 -8.66
CA ASN A 377 -19.44 7.25 -7.77
C ASN A 377 -20.46 8.33 -8.18
N ILE A 378 -20.71 8.50 -9.49
CA ILE A 378 -21.72 9.43 -10.03
C ILE A 378 -22.87 8.72 -10.77
N SER A 379 -23.11 7.43 -10.52
CA SER A 379 -24.16 6.65 -11.19
C SER A 379 -25.58 7.23 -11.00
N THR A 380 -25.81 7.98 -9.91
CA THR A 380 -27.05 8.71 -9.65
C THR A 380 -27.30 9.84 -10.67
N VAL A 381 -26.25 10.35 -11.31
CA VAL A 381 -26.27 11.42 -12.31
C VAL A 381 -26.21 10.88 -13.74
N ILE A 382 -25.38 9.87 -13.99
CA ILE A 382 -25.16 9.34 -15.35
C ILE A 382 -26.05 8.14 -15.72
N ASN A 383 -26.53 7.37 -14.73
CA ASN A 383 -27.32 6.14 -14.91
C ASN A 383 -28.72 6.21 -14.26
N ASP A 384 -29.16 7.36 -13.74
CA ASP A 384 -30.43 7.56 -13.01
C ASP A 384 -30.62 6.58 -11.81
N THR A 385 -29.54 6.12 -11.15
CA THR A 385 -29.67 5.20 -9.99
C THR A 385 -30.17 5.91 -8.73
N SER A 386 -30.86 5.17 -7.85
CA SER A 386 -31.42 5.73 -6.59
C SER A 386 -30.34 6.08 -5.55
N TYR A 387 -29.19 5.44 -5.64
CA TYR A 387 -28.00 5.57 -4.79
C TYR A 387 -26.75 5.29 -5.65
N PRO A 388 -25.54 5.72 -5.27
CA PRO A 388 -24.31 5.34 -5.96
C PRO A 388 -24.16 3.81 -6.02
N THR A 389 -24.00 3.25 -7.23
CA THR A 389 -24.08 1.79 -7.45
C THR A 389 -22.85 1.30 -8.22
N SER A 390 -22.00 0.53 -7.56
CA SER A 390 -20.85 -0.11 -8.19
C SER A 390 -21.31 -1.30 -9.06
N ARG A 391 -20.62 -1.57 -10.18
CA ARG A 391 -20.99 -2.61 -11.15
C ARG A 391 -19.75 -3.35 -11.64
N GLY A 392 -19.80 -4.68 -11.69
CA GLY A 392 -18.82 -5.45 -12.45
C GLY A 392 -19.19 -5.43 -13.94
N LEU A 393 -18.23 -5.17 -14.83
CA LEU A 393 -18.47 -5.03 -16.27
C LEU A 393 -17.54 -5.92 -17.11
N GLU A 394 -18.06 -6.44 -18.23
CA GLU A 394 -17.29 -6.88 -19.39
C GLU A 394 -17.76 -6.12 -20.64
N ILE A 395 -16.81 -5.55 -21.38
CA ILE A 395 -17.02 -4.65 -22.51
C ILE A 395 -16.37 -5.26 -23.76
N GLU A 396 -17.14 -5.54 -24.81
CA GLU A 396 -16.63 -5.88 -26.14
C GLU A 396 -16.18 -4.60 -26.84
N VAL A 397 -14.94 -4.58 -27.35
CA VAL A 397 -14.35 -3.42 -28.05
C VAL A 397 -14.03 -3.78 -29.50
N ASN A 398 -14.78 -3.21 -30.43
CA ASN A 398 -14.56 -3.36 -31.86
C ASN A 398 -13.73 -2.18 -32.37
N GLU A 399 -12.45 -2.40 -32.66
CA GLU A 399 -11.59 -1.33 -33.16
C GLU A 399 -11.93 -0.90 -34.60
N LEU A 400 -11.94 0.41 -34.81
CA LEU A 400 -12.11 1.06 -36.10
C LEU A 400 -10.82 1.81 -36.48
N ASN A 401 -10.71 2.26 -37.72
CA ASN A 401 -9.52 2.97 -38.20
C ASN A 401 -9.42 4.37 -37.56
N GLY A 402 -8.80 4.45 -36.37
CA GLY A 402 -8.68 5.66 -35.55
C GLY A 402 -9.97 6.01 -34.81
N SER A 403 -10.65 5.01 -34.23
CA SER A 403 -11.77 5.13 -33.29
C SER A 403 -12.17 3.73 -32.76
N CYS A 404 -13.23 3.61 -31.96
CA CYS A 404 -13.76 2.33 -31.48
C CYS A 404 -15.31 2.26 -31.52
N GLU A 405 -15.87 1.04 -31.44
CA GLU A 405 -17.26 0.77 -31.07
C GLU A 405 -17.24 -0.17 -29.85
N ALA A 406 -17.69 0.30 -28.68
CA ALA A 406 -17.66 -0.46 -27.43
C ALA A 406 -19.08 -0.78 -26.92
N THR A 407 -19.32 -1.99 -26.41
CA THR A 407 -20.63 -2.39 -25.83
C THR A 407 -20.48 -3.29 -24.61
N ILE A 408 -21.36 -3.12 -23.61
CA ILE A 408 -21.43 -4.04 -22.45
C ILE A 408 -22.00 -5.38 -22.90
N VAL A 409 -21.20 -6.45 -22.78
CA VAL A 409 -21.63 -7.83 -23.07
C VAL A 409 -22.02 -8.62 -21.82
N TRP A 410 -21.50 -8.22 -20.66
CA TRP A 410 -21.97 -8.68 -19.34
C TRP A 410 -21.85 -7.56 -18.31
N SER A 411 -22.81 -7.50 -17.38
CA SER A 411 -22.76 -6.61 -16.22
C SER A 411 -23.46 -7.19 -15.01
N PHE A 412 -22.99 -6.83 -13.81
CA PHE A 412 -23.64 -7.13 -12.55
C PHE A 412 -23.61 -5.92 -11.62
N ASP A 413 -24.79 -5.38 -11.30
CA ASP A 413 -24.96 -4.28 -10.35
C ASP A 413 -24.84 -4.82 -8.91
N LEU A 414 -23.97 -4.21 -8.09
CA LEU A 414 -23.82 -4.57 -6.68
C LEU A 414 -24.98 -4.01 -5.84
N PRO A 415 -25.41 -4.72 -4.77
CA PRO A 415 -26.31 -4.19 -3.75
C PRO A 415 -25.82 -2.88 -3.10
N GLU A 416 -26.74 -2.11 -2.54
CA GLU A 416 -26.48 -0.83 -1.86
C GLU A 416 -25.42 -0.96 -0.76
N GLU A 417 -25.49 -2.03 0.02
CA GLU A 417 -24.53 -2.37 1.09
C GLU A 417 -23.11 -2.74 0.58
N LEU A 418 -22.97 -3.04 -0.72
CA LEU A 418 -21.71 -3.41 -1.38
C LEU A 418 -21.13 -2.28 -2.27
N PHE A 419 -21.69 -1.08 -2.24
CA PHE A 419 -21.11 0.09 -2.92
C PHE A 419 -19.68 0.37 -2.44
N GLY A 420 -18.76 0.62 -3.38
CA GLY A 420 -17.37 0.92 -3.11
C GLY A 420 -16.88 2.13 -3.91
N PHE A 421 -16.70 3.26 -3.25
CA PHE A 421 -16.31 4.56 -3.84
C PHE A 421 -14.85 4.63 -4.35
N ALA A 422 -14.03 3.63 -4.03
CA ALA A 422 -12.62 3.51 -4.38
C ALA A 422 -12.15 2.06 -4.22
N SER A 423 -11.01 1.73 -4.84
CA SER A 423 -10.40 0.38 -4.80
C SER A 423 -11.34 -0.71 -5.36
N GLY A 424 -10.95 -1.98 -5.21
CA GLY A 424 -11.65 -3.11 -5.79
C GLY A 424 -11.20 -3.45 -7.21
N ASN A 425 -11.71 -4.57 -7.73
CA ASN A 425 -11.37 -5.09 -9.05
C ASN A 425 -12.42 -6.09 -9.55
N VAL A 426 -12.38 -6.44 -10.84
CA VAL A 426 -13.08 -7.62 -11.38
C VAL A 426 -12.06 -8.55 -12.05
N GLN A 427 -12.26 -9.86 -11.90
CA GLN A 427 -11.47 -10.89 -12.57
C GLN A 427 -12.41 -11.95 -13.18
N LYS A 428 -12.30 -12.19 -14.50
CA LYS A 428 -12.96 -13.32 -15.16
C LYS A 428 -12.19 -14.61 -14.83
N LEU A 429 -12.89 -15.65 -14.41
CA LEU A 429 -12.33 -16.90 -13.91
C LEU A 429 -12.33 -17.99 -14.98
N ASN A 430 -11.45 -18.98 -14.82
CA ASN A 430 -11.33 -20.14 -15.73
C ASN A 430 -12.62 -20.97 -15.88
N ASN A 431 -13.55 -20.85 -14.92
CA ASN A 431 -14.86 -21.51 -14.96
C ASN A 431 -15.94 -20.69 -15.71
N GLY A 432 -15.61 -19.48 -16.17
CA GLY A 432 -16.49 -18.53 -16.83
C GLY A 432 -17.25 -17.57 -15.90
N ASN A 433 -17.08 -17.67 -14.58
CA ASN A 433 -17.66 -16.73 -13.61
C ASN A 433 -16.77 -15.49 -13.46
N TYR A 434 -17.27 -14.48 -12.74
CA TYR A 434 -16.56 -13.25 -12.41
C TYR A 434 -16.38 -13.15 -10.90
N LEU A 435 -15.15 -12.92 -10.44
CA LEU A 435 -14.88 -12.46 -9.08
C LEU A 435 -14.97 -10.92 -9.08
N ILE A 436 -15.87 -10.35 -8.29
CA ILE A 436 -16.01 -8.89 -8.10
C ILE A 436 -15.58 -8.57 -6.66
N THR A 437 -14.62 -7.67 -6.51
CA THR A 437 -14.06 -7.22 -5.21
C THR A 437 -14.44 -5.76 -4.97
N THR A 438 -14.94 -5.41 -3.80
CA THR A 438 -15.37 -4.05 -3.41
C THR A 438 -14.99 -3.74 -1.95
N VAL A 439 -14.79 -2.47 -1.61
CA VAL A 439 -14.64 -2.03 -0.20
C VAL A 439 -15.95 -2.10 0.62
N GLY A 440 -17.09 -2.27 -0.05
CA GLY A 440 -18.41 -2.43 0.60
C GLY A 440 -18.48 -3.63 1.57
N ASP A 441 -19.35 -3.50 2.58
CA ASP A 441 -19.49 -4.42 3.73
C ASP A 441 -18.15 -4.85 4.38
N GLY A 442 -17.22 -3.90 4.52
CA GLY A 442 -15.91 -4.13 5.15
C GLY A 442 -14.95 -4.97 4.29
N GLY A 443 -14.91 -4.71 2.98
CA GLY A 443 -14.12 -5.48 2.03
C GLY A 443 -14.75 -6.82 1.71
N THR A 444 -15.41 -6.91 0.56
CA THR A 444 -16.17 -8.08 0.12
C THR A 444 -15.77 -8.52 -1.29
N SER A 445 -15.68 -9.83 -1.50
CA SER A 445 -15.53 -10.45 -2.82
C SER A 445 -16.68 -11.42 -3.10
N ILE A 446 -17.34 -11.28 -4.25
CA ILE A 446 -18.41 -12.20 -4.71
C ILE A 446 -18.01 -12.91 -6.01
N GLU A 447 -18.32 -14.20 -6.12
CA GLU A 447 -18.24 -14.95 -7.39
C GLU A 447 -19.63 -15.03 -8.03
N VAL A 448 -19.75 -14.47 -9.23
CA VAL A 448 -21.00 -14.29 -9.97
C VAL A 448 -20.94 -15.05 -11.29
N THR A 449 -21.97 -15.83 -11.61
CA THR A 449 -22.06 -16.54 -12.89
C THR A 449 -22.46 -15.59 -14.04
N PRO A 450 -22.22 -15.94 -15.32
CA PRO A 450 -22.74 -15.21 -16.48
C PRO A 450 -24.26 -15.05 -16.58
N ASN A 451 -25.03 -15.68 -15.68
CA ASN A 451 -26.49 -15.52 -15.57
C ASN A 451 -26.89 -14.65 -14.36
N ASN A 452 -25.92 -13.96 -13.73
CA ASN A 452 -26.08 -13.08 -12.58
C ASN A 452 -26.58 -13.79 -11.31
N GLU A 453 -26.23 -15.07 -11.15
CA GLU A 453 -26.38 -15.82 -9.90
C GLU A 453 -25.07 -15.75 -9.09
N ILE A 454 -25.12 -15.25 -7.85
CA ILE A 454 -24.01 -15.31 -6.89
C ILE A 454 -23.86 -16.76 -6.39
N VAL A 455 -22.66 -17.34 -6.49
CA VAL A 455 -22.38 -18.72 -6.06
C VAL A 455 -21.46 -18.83 -4.84
N TRP A 456 -20.69 -17.78 -4.56
CA TRP A 456 -19.79 -17.67 -3.41
C TRP A 456 -19.60 -16.21 -3.02
N GLN A 457 -19.37 -15.95 -1.74
CA GLN A 457 -19.03 -14.63 -1.21
C GLN A 457 -18.04 -14.79 -0.06
N ALA A 458 -17.01 -13.97 -0.01
CA ALA A 458 -16.17 -13.76 1.18
C ALA A 458 -16.30 -12.30 1.67
N SER A 459 -16.40 -12.12 2.98
CA SER A 459 -16.14 -10.84 3.64
C SER A 459 -14.81 -10.95 4.37
N TYR A 460 -13.94 -9.97 4.17
CA TYR A 460 -12.62 -9.88 4.77
C TYR A 460 -12.64 -9.23 6.16
N ASN A 461 -13.80 -8.67 6.58
CA ASN A 461 -13.97 -7.94 7.84
C ASN A 461 -12.98 -6.76 8.02
N LEU A 462 -12.51 -6.19 6.91
CA LEU A 462 -11.66 -5.02 6.81
C LEU A 462 -12.51 -3.75 6.88
N THR A 463 -12.98 -3.42 8.08
CA THR A 463 -13.74 -2.18 8.31
C THR A 463 -12.80 -0.98 8.48
N PHE A 464 -13.13 0.12 7.80
CA PHE A 464 -12.59 1.44 8.11
C PHE A 464 -12.74 1.70 9.64
N PRO A 465 -11.70 2.20 10.33
CA PRO A 465 -10.51 2.84 9.79
C PRO A 465 -9.28 1.95 9.66
N ASN A 466 -9.34 0.72 10.19
CA ASN A 466 -8.13 -0.08 10.35
C ASN A 466 -7.81 -0.83 9.04
N GLY A 467 -8.86 -1.35 8.39
CA GLY A 467 -8.73 -2.07 7.12
C GLY A 467 -9.58 -1.47 6.01
N ALA A 468 -9.11 -1.66 4.79
CA ALA A 468 -9.87 -1.47 3.55
C ALA A 468 -9.26 -2.38 2.49
N VAL A 469 -10.07 -3.17 1.77
CA VAL A 469 -9.54 -4.05 0.73
C VAL A 469 -9.03 -3.21 -0.46
N TYR A 470 -7.79 -3.43 -0.87
CA TYR A 470 -7.25 -2.80 -2.07
C TYR A 470 -7.74 -3.55 -3.32
N ARG A 471 -7.32 -4.81 -3.44
CA ARG A 471 -7.68 -5.74 -4.52
C ARG A 471 -7.73 -7.17 -3.98
N ALA A 472 -8.37 -8.07 -4.72
CA ALA A 472 -8.35 -9.50 -4.47
C ALA A 472 -8.46 -10.32 -5.77
N ASN A 473 -7.67 -11.39 -5.88
CA ASN A 473 -7.58 -12.24 -7.06
C ASN A 473 -7.75 -13.72 -6.67
N ARG A 474 -8.45 -14.48 -7.50
CA ARG A 474 -8.48 -15.94 -7.46
C ARG A 474 -7.22 -16.50 -8.12
N LEU A 475 -6.47 -17.29 -7.38
CA LEU A 475 -5.24 -17.97 -7.83
C LEU A 475 -5.46 -19.49 -7.88
N PRO A 476 -4.81 -20.23 -8.81
CA PRO A 476 -4.88 -21.70 -8.83
C PRO A 476 -4.39 -22.37 -7.54
N GLY A 477 -3.53 -21.69 -6.76
CA GLY A 477 -3.02 -22.14 -5.46
C GLY A 477 -1.80 -21.33 -5.04
N LEU A 478 -1.27 -21.59 -3.84
CA LEU A 478 -0.10 -20.87 -3.29
C LEU A 478 1.22 -21.21 -4.03
N TYR A 479 1.24 -22.32 -4.77
CA TYR A 479 2.37 -22.77 -5.58
C TYR A 479 1.90 -23.07 -7.01
N PRO A 480 1.67 -22.06 -7.88
CA PRO A 480 1.22 -22.28 -9.24
C PRO A 480 2.23 -23.11 -10.04
N VAL A 481 3.52 -22.75 -9.95
CA VAL A 481 4.65 -23.50 -10.50
C VAL A 481 5.41 -24.20 -9.37
N ALA A 482 5.35 -25.54 -9.37
CA ALA A 482 6.22 -26.39 -8.56
C ALA A 482 6.45 -27.69 -9.33
N TYR A 483 7.69 -28.20 -9.37
CA TYR A 483 8.02 -29.37 -10.19
C TYR A 483 9.21 -30.14 -9.63
N SER A 484 9.20 -31.45 -9.85
CA SER A 484 10.29 -32.33 -9.45
C SER A 484 10.68 -33.30 -10.57
N ILE A 485 11.93 -33.76 -10.52
CA ILE A 485 12.56 -34.56 -11.57
C ILE A 485 13.20 -35.78 -10.89
N VAL A 486 12.81 -36.97 -11.33
CA VAL A 486 13.32 -38.25 -10.80
C VAL A 486 14.07 -38.96 -11.91
N ILE A 487 15.37 -39.19 -11.70
CA ILE A 487 16.28 -39.83 -12.66
C ILE A 487 16.21 -41.35 -12.49
N ASP A 488 15.96 -42.08 -13.58
CA ASP A 488 15.90 -43.54 -13.59
C ASP A 488 17.27 -44.16 -13.29
N ASN A 489 17.29 -45.26 -12.54
CA ASN A 489 18.48 -46.11 -12.30
C ASN A 489 19.72 -45.37 -11.74
N MET A 490 19.55 -44.18 -11.16
CA MET A 490 20.65 -43.38 -10.62
C MET A 490 21.41 -44.10 -9.49
N TYR A 491 22.74 -44.13 -9.58
CA TYR A 491 23.66 -44.61 -8.55
C TYR A 491 24.81 -43.62 -8.30
N LEU A 492 25.60 -43.86 -7.25
CA LEU A 492 26.79 -43.07 -6.92
C LEU A 492 28.07 -43.80 -7.36
N ASN A 493 28.93 -43.09 -8.09
CA ASN A 493 30.28 -43.55 -8.46
C ASN A 493 31.30 -42.46 -8.15
N ASN A 494 32.28 -42.72 -7.29
CA ASN A 494 33.27 -41.73 -6.82
C ASN A 494 32.63 -40.40 -6.35
N ASN A 495 31.48 -40.48 -5.67
CA ASN A 495 30.60 -39.37 -5.22
C ASN A 495 29.88 -38.58 -6.33
N ASN A 496 30.00 -38.96 -7.61
CA ASN A 496 29.20 -38.39 -8.70
C ASN A 496 27.91 -39.19 -8.91
N MET A 497 26.79 -38.50 -9.17
CA MET A 497 25.56 -39.12 -9.67
C MET A 497 25.82 -39.70 -11.06
N THR A 498 25.48 -40.97 -11.27
CA THR A 498 25.84 -41.75 -12.47
C THR A 498 24.66 -42.58 -12.97
N VAL A 499 24.59 -42.79 -14.28
CA VAL A 499 23.63 -43.67 -14.98
C VAL A 499 24.39 -44.50 -16.03
N ASP A 500 23.98 -45.77 -16.25
CA ASP A 500 24.72 -46.76 -17.07
C ASP A 500 24.69 -46.51 -18.59
N ASP A 501 23.51 -46.65 -19.23
CA ASP A 501 23.39 -46.74 -20.71
C ASP A 501 22.60 -45.57 -21.35
N GLU A 502 21.50 -45.13 -20.73
CA GLU A 502 20.59 -44.09 -21.23
C GLU A 502 20.17 -43.17 -20.07
N LEU A 503 20.20 -41.85 -20.28
CA LEU A 503 19.67 -40.90 -19.30
C LEU A 503 18.16 -40.76 -19.48
N ASN A 504 17.41 -41.52 -18.68
CA ASN A 504 15.95 -41.47 -18.61
C ASN A 504 15.52 -40.79 -17.30
N PHE A 505 14.45 -40.00 -17.34
CA PHE A 505 13.90 -39.35 -16.15
C PHE A 505 12.39 -39.08 -16.29
N THR A 506 11.72 -38.90 -15.16
CA THR A 506 10.33 -38.46 -15.08
C THR A 506 10.25 -37.05 -14.54
N LEU A 507 9.62 -36.14 -15.28
CA LEU A 507 9.31 -34.77 -14.88
C LEU A 507 7.86 -34.72 -14.37
N PHE A 508 7.67 -34.33 -13.11
CA PHE A 508 6.38 -34.17 -12.45
C PHE A 508 6.02 -32.68 -12.33
N ASN A 509 4.82 -32.28 -12.75
CA ASN A 509 4.26 -30.99 -12.33
C ASN A 509 3.51 -31.19 -11.00
N ASN A 510 4.10 -30.66 -9.92
CA ASN A 510 3.57 -30.72 -8.56
C ASN A 510 2.79 -29.45 -8.17
N GLY A 511 2.78 -28.42 -9.01
CA GLY A 511 2.09 -27.15 -8.79
C GLY A 511 0.61 -27.20 -9.17
N SER A 512 -0.06 -26.05 -9.07
CA SER A 512 -1.50 -25.91 -9.37
C SER A 512 -1.83 -25.33 -10.74
N LYS A 513 -0.84 -24.94 -11.56
CA LYS A 513 -1.03 -24.44 -12.94
C LYS A 513 -0.28 -25.29 -13.96
N SER A 514 -0.79 -25.36 -15.20
CA SER A 514 -0.06 -25.99 -16.31
C SER A 514 1.14 -25.13 -16.69
N GLU A 515 2.29 -25.76 -16.85
CA GLU A 515 3.57 -25.08 -17.11
C GLU A 515 4.27 -25.69 -18.33
N ILE A 516 5.04 -24.87 -19.05
CA ILE A 516 5.86 -25.25 -20.19
C ILE A 516 7.32 -25.23 -19.75
N PHE A 517 7.95 -26.40 -19.78
CA PHE A 517 9.36 -26.57 -19.41
C PHE A 517 10.23 -26.64 -20.66
N PHE A 518 11.18 -25.72 -20.81
CA PHE A 518 12.29 -25.86 -21.74
C PHE A 518 13.35 -26.80 -21.14
N ILE A 519 13.75 -27.82 -21.92
CA ILE A 519 14.68 -28.86 -21.48
C ILE A 519 15.95 -28.77 -22.32
N SER A 520 17.03 -28.25 -21.74
CA SER A 520 18.23 -27.86 -22.51
C SER A 520 18.95 -29.04 -23.18
N ALA A 521 18.78 -30.26 -22.69
CA ALA A 521 19.34 -31.48 -23.27
C ALA A 521 18.59 -31.97 -24.52
N LEU A 522 17.30 -31.62 -24.65
CA LEU A 522 16.48 -31.95 -25.82
C LEU A 522 16.36 -30.77 -26.79
N ASN A 523 16.50 -29.53 -26.28
CA ASN A 523 16.17 -28.29 -26.97
C ASN A 523 14.70 -28.26 -27.42
N GLU A 524 13.80 -28.71 -26.54
CA GLU A 524 12.35 -28.78 -26.76
C GLU A 524 11.60 -28.14 -25.57
N ASN A 525 10.44 -27.55 -25.86
CA ASN A 525 9.49 -27.02 -24.89
C ASN A 525 8.39 -28.06 -24.66
N ILE A 526 8.13 -28.43 -23.40
CA ILE A 526 7.19 -29.51 -23.04
C ILE A 526 6.20 -28.99 -22.00
N GLN A 527 4.91 -28.96 -22.36
CA GLN A 527 3.83 -28.62 -21.43
C GLN A 527 3.46 -29.83 -20.56
N VAL A 528 3.31 -29.61 -19.25
CA VAL A 528 2.85 -30.62 -18.27
C VAL A 528 1.77 -30.00 -17.38
N ASN A 529 0.62 -30.67 -17.22
CA ASN A 529 -0.52 -30.15 -16.45
C ASN A 529 -0.41 -30.53 -14.94
N PRO A 530 -1.13 -29.84 -14.03
CA PRO A 530 -1.09 -30.11 -12.59
C PRO A 530 -1.34 -31.57 -12.23
N GLY A 531 -0.42 -32.17 -11.47
CA GLY A 531 -0.49 -33.57 -11.06
C GLY A 531 -0.21 -34.59 -12.17
N GLU A 532 0.09 -34.16 -13.39
CA GLU A 532 0.61 -35.04 -14.45
C GLU A 532 2.14 -35.14 -14.38
N SER A 533 2.67 -36.20 -15.00
CA SER A 533 4.09 -36.39 -15.20
C SER A 533 4.40 -36.92 -16.59
N ILE A 534 5.59 -36.60 -17.10
CA ILE A 534 6.05 -37.05 -18.41
C ILE A 534 7.39 -37.79 -18.29
N TYR A 535 7.44 -38.95 -18.95
CA TYR A 535 8.63 -39.77 -19.08
C TYR A 535 9.47 -39.31 -20.28
N LEU A 536 10.75 -39.03 -20.05
CA LEU A 536 11.65 -38.45 -21.05
C LEU A 536 12.95 -39.25 -21.14
N GLN A 537 13.38 -39.49 -22.39
CA GLN A 537 14.59 -40.22 -22.72
C GLN A 537 15.57 -39.29 -23.42
N ILE A 538 16.73 -39.01 -22.83
CA ILE A 538 17.82 -38.28 -23.49
C ILE A 538 18.74 -39.31 -24.17
N PRO A 539 18.86 -39.32 -25.51
CA PRO A 539 19.71 -40.26 -26.23
C PRO A 539 21.18 -39.83 -26.15
N VAL A 540 21.82 -40.14 -25.01
CA VAL A 540 23.24 -39.87 -24.76
C VAL A 540 24.13 -40.89 -25.47
N GLN A 541 25.34 -40.49 -25.88
CA GLN A 541 26.42 -41.42 -26.24
C GLN A 541 27.39 -41.52 -25.06
N LEU A 542 27.86 -42.72 -24.74
CA LEU A 542 28.90 -42.95 -23.73
C LEU A 542 30.14 -42.08 -24.03
N THR A 543 30.43 -41.11 -23.16
CA THR A 543 31.48 -40.09 -23.35
C THR A 543 32.52 -40.04 -22.25
N ASP A 544 32.28 -40.64 -21.07
CA ASP A 544 33.07 -40.42 -19.85
C ASP A 544 33.14 -38.93 -19.44
N GLU A 545 32.08 -38.18 -19.75
CA GLU A 545 31.93 -36.75 -19.43
C GLU A 545 30.77 -36.51 -18.45
N ILE A 546 30.81 -35.38 -17.75
CA ILE A 546 29.68 -34.88 -16.96
C ILE A 546 28.77 -34.09 -17.89
N ILE A 547 27.54 -34.54 -18.07
CA ILE A 547 26.51 -33.79 -18.80
C ILE A 547 25.77 -32.92 -17.80
N GLN A 548 25.86 -31.60 -18.03
CA GLN A 548 25.03 -30.61 -17.35
C GLN A 548 23.82 -30.28 -18.23
N PHE A 549 22.62 -30.24 -17.63
CA PHE A 549 21.41 -29.79 -18.30
C PHE A 549 20.49 -29.04 -17.33
N ASN A 550 19.69 -28.15 -17.90
CA ASN A 550 18.74 -27.33 -17.17
C ASN A 550 17.33 -27.71 -17.57
N ILE A 551 16.41 -27.70 -16.60
CA ILE A 551 14.98 -27.63 -16.86
C ILE A 551 14.49 -26.28 -16.35
N ILE A 552 13.86 -25.52 -17.24
CA ILE A 552 13.52 -24.10 -17.08
C ILE A 552 12.01 -23.98 -17.33
N PRO A 553 11.16 -23.71 -16.32
CA PRO A 553 9.78 -23.34 -16.55
C PRO A 553 9.73 -21.92 -17.13
N ILE A 554 9.07 -21.75 -18.28
CA ILE A 554 9.22 -20.54 -19.11
C ILE A 554 8.72 -19.28 -18.39
N HIS A 555 7.65 -19.38 -17.61
CA HIS A 555 7.10 -18.24 -16.88
C HIS A 555 7.82 -17.96 -15.55
N ARG A 556 8.83 -18.78 -15.17
CA ARG A 556 9.50 -18.73 -13.86
C ARG A 556 10.96 -19.18 -13.97
N GLU A 557 11.76 -18.48 -14.78
CA GLU A 557 13.17 -18.85 -15.00
C GLU A 557 14.01 -18.85 -13.70
N ASP A 558 13.59 -18.11 -12.67
CA ASP A 558 14.17 -18.14 -11.32
C ASP A 558 14.07 -19.53 -10.64
N LEU A 559 13.03 -20.30 -10.97
CA LEU A 559 12.81 -21.66 -10.50
C LEU A 559 13.57 -22.72 -11.32
N THR A 560 14.54 -22.33 -12.16
CA THR A 560 15.37 -23.24 -12.95
C THR A 560 16.09 -24.28 -12.08
N LYS A 561 16.00 -25.56 -12.47
CA LYS A 561 16.73 -26.66 -11.85
C LYS A 561 17.86 -27.14 -12.77
N THR A 562 19.08 -27.06 -12.26
CA THR A 562 20.31 -27.45 -12.96
C THR A 562 20.80 -28.80 -12.46
N PHE A 563 20.97 -29.75 -13.37
CA PHE A 563 21.42 -31.12 -13.08
C PHE A 563 22.81 -31.36 -13.67
N SER A 564 23.59 -32.24 -13.04
CA SER A 564 24.91 -32.66 -13.52
C SER A 564 25.09 -34.15 -13.26
N ILE A 565 25.22 -34.94 -14.33
CA ILE A 565 25.23 -36.41 -14.28
C ILE A 565 26.45 -36.93 -15.04
N TYR A 566 27.20 -37.86 -14.45
CA TYR A 566 28.28 -38.58 -15.12
C TYR A 566 27.73 -39.76 -15.92
N ILE A 567 28.20 -39.94 -17.16
CA ILE A 567 27.74 -41.04 -18.04
C ILE A 567 28.96 -41.75 -18.67
N GLY A 568 29.19 -42.99 -18.26
CA GLY A 568 30.36 -43.78 -18.63
C GLY A 568 30.26 -45.25 -18.21
N GLU A 569 31.04 -46.13 -18.85
CA GLU A 569 30.89 -47.59 -18.70
C GLU A 569 31.13 -48.11 -17.27
N THR A 570 30.29 -49.04 -16.81
CA THR A 570 30.47 -49.80 -15.55
C THR A 570 31.60 -50.84 -15.59
N ASN A 571 32.79 -50.48 -16.09
CA ASN A 571 34.00 -51.32 -16.04
C ASN A 571 35.34 -50.56 -15.99
N SER A 572 35.61 -49.83 -14.90
CA SER A 572 37.01 -49.64 -14.46
C SER A 572 37.18 -49.71 -12.94
N ILE A 573 37.73 -50.83 -12.47
CA ILE A 573 38.24 -50.97 -11.10
C ILE A 573 39.57 -50.19 -11.05
N PHE A 574 39.58 -49.03 -10.38
CA PHE A 574 40.77 -48.20 -10.20
C PHE A 574 41.75 -48.79 -9.16
N GLY A 575 42.33 -49.93 -9.50
CA GLY A 575 43.64 -50.35 -8.97
C GLY A 575 44.76 -49.72 -9.79
N CYS A 576 45.82 -49.26 -9.14
CA CYS A 576 46.99 -48.66 -9.80
C CYS A 576 47.64 -49.63 -10.80
N THR A 577 47.35 -49.44 -12.09
CA THR A 577 47.65 -50.42 -13.15
C THR A 577 48.61 -49.92 -14.23
N ASP A 578 49.08 -48.67 -14.16
CA ASP A 578 50.26 -48.27 -14.94
C ASP A 578 51.50 -49.01 -14.38
N ILE A 579 52.02 -49.91 -15.20
CA ILE A 579 53.20 -50.74 -14.91
C ILE A 579 54.51 -49.92 -14.87
N ASN A 580 54.45 -48.62 -15.18
CA ASN A 580 55.58 -47.68 -15.13
C ASN A 580 55.53 -46.75 -13.90
N ALA A 581 54.46 -46.77 -13.11
CA ALA A 581 54.35 -45.94 -11.90
C ALA A 581 55.21 -46.49 -10.74
N CYS A 582 55.84 -45.60 -9.96
CA CYS A 582 56.84 -45.95 -8.94
C CYS A 582 56.34 -46.87 -7.79
N ASN A 583 55.02 -47.06 -7.62
CA ASN A 583 54.41 -47.90 -6.59
C ASN A 583 53.38 -48.93 -7.15
N TYR A 584 53.64 -49.50 -8.33
CA TYR A 584 52.80 -50.57 -8.90
C TYR A 584 52.68 -51.81 -7.98
N ASN A 585 51.48 -52.05 -7.44
CA ASN A 585 51.16 -53.25 -6.64
C ASN A 585 49.93 -53.98 -7.22
N PRO A 586 50.12 -55.14 -7.89
CA PRO A 586 49.03 -55.84 -8.59
C PRO A 586 48.05 -56.61 -7.69
N ASN A 587 48.08 -56.42 -6.36
CA ASN A 587 47.18 -57.09 -5.41
C ASN A 587 46.48 -56.11 -4.44
N ALA A 588 46.44 -54.81 -4.74
CA ALA A 588 45.64 -53.86 -3.96
C ALA A 588 44.13 -54.09 -4.19
N THR A 589 43.32 -54.00 -3.14
CA THR A 589 41.86 -54.23 -3.18
C THR A 589 41.04 -52.98 -2.90
N ASP A 590 41.63 -51.99 -2.23
CA ASP A 590 40.99 -50.78 -1.71
C ASP A 590 41.95 -49.60 -1.93
N ASN A 591 41.41 -48.37 -2.07
CA ASN A 591 42.19 -47.17 -2.39
C ASN A 591 42.30 -46.27 -1.14
N ASP A 592 43.52 -46.02 -0.65
CA ASP A 592 43.80 -45.37 0.64
C ASP A 592 44.40 -43.97 0.55
N ASN A 593 44.38 -43.36 -0.65
CA ASN A 593 45.04 -42.08 -0.99
C ASN A 593 46.56 -42.04 -0.75
N SER A 594 47.25 -43.17 -0.61
CA SER A 594 48.72 -43.20 -0.44
C SER A 594 49.54 -42.85 -1.70
N CYS A 595 48.90 -42.46 -2.80
CA CYS A 595 49.53 -42.17 -4.10
C CYS A 595 49.79 -40.67 -4.33
N GLU A 596 50.47 -40.01 -3.40
CA GLU A 596 51.04 -38.67 -3.64
C GLU A 596 52.30 -38.74 -4.51
N TYR A 597 52.47 -37.78 -5.42
CA TYR A 597 53.67 -37.65 -6.25
C TYR A 597 54.66 -36.66 -5.63
N ILE A 598 55.88 -37.12 -5.34
CA ILE A 598 57.03 -36.27 -5.00
C ILE A 598 58.24 -36.73 -5.83
N ILE A 599 58.87 -35.79 -6.51
CA ILE A 599 60.02 -35.99 -7.41
C ILE A 599 61.15 -35.05 -6.97
N ASP A 600 62.40 -35.50 -6.99
CA ASP A 600 63.57 -34.69 -6.60
C ASP A 600 64.13 -33.84 -7.77
N CYS A 601 65.22 -33.10 -7.53
CA CYS A 601 65.81 -32.21 -8.54
C CYS A 601 66.49 -32.92 -9.75
N LEU A 602 66.43 -34.25 -9.87
CA LEU A 602 67.00 -35.03 -10.97
C LEU A 602 66.08 -36.17 -11.49
N ASP A 603 64.78 -36.09 -11.25
CA ASP A 603 63.75 -37.01 -11.76
C ASP A 603 63.86 -38.49 -11.27
N GLU A 604 64.38 -38.74 -10.05
CA GLU A 604 64.30 -40.06 -9.40
C GLU A 604 63.26 -40.10 -8.23
N CYS A 605 62.56 -41.23 -8.09
CA CYS A 605 61.50 -41.41 -7.08
C CYS A 605 62.06 -41.72 -5.68
N GLY A 606 61.81 -40.83 -4.70
CA GLY A 606 61.86 -41.15 -3.27
C GLY A 606 62.97 -40.50 -2.43
N GLY A 607 63.14 -39.18 -2.49
CA GLY A 607 64.10 -38.42 -1.66
C GLY A 607 63.75 -36.94 -1.45
N ASP A 608 64.42 -36.30 -0.50
CA ASP A 608 64.01 -35.02 0.13
C ASP A 608 65.14 -33.96 0.19
N ALA A 609 65.24 -33.06 -0.82
CA ALA A 609 66.23 -31.96 -0.83
C ALA A 609 65.93 -30.79 -1.82
N TYR A 610 66.57 -29.62 -1.64
CA TYR A 610 66.46 -28.38 -2.47
C TYR A 610 67.85 -27.74 -2.73
N VAL A 611 68.15 -27.23 -3.93
CA VAL A 611 69.46 -26.65 -4.34
C VAL A 611 69.59 -25.12 -4.15
N ASP A 612 70.77 -24.62 -3.76
CA ASP A 612 71.15 -23.19 -3.78
C ASP A 612 72.16 -22.81 -4.90
N ASP A 613 72.34 -21.50 -5.13
CA ASP A 613 73.14 -20.91 -6.22
C ASP A 613 74.67 -21.17 -6.16
N CYS A 614 75.17 -21.98 -5.22
CA CYS A 614 76.53 -22.56 -5.29
C CYS A 614 76.56 -24.02 -5.75
N GLY A 615 75.42 -24.62 -6.11
CA GLY A 615 75.32 -25.93 -6.75
C GLY A 615 75.29 -27.12 -5.78
N VAL A 616 74.71 -26.95 -4.59
CA VAL A 616 74.52 -28.01 -3.59
C VAL A 616 73.13 -27.92 -2.96
N CYS A 617 72.54 -29.06 -2.61
CA CYS A 617 71.29 -29.12 -1.86
C CYS A 617 71.42 -28.67 -0.40
N ASN A 618 70.69 -27.62 0.03
CA ASN A 618 70.48 -27.22 1.43
C ASN A 618 69.18 -26.41 1.61
N GLY A 619 68.60 -26.44 2.83
CA GLY A 619 67.44 -25.62 3.21
C GLY A 619 67.72 -24.65 4.37
N ASN A 620 67.16 -23.44 4.27
CA ASN A 620 66.96 -22.39 5.28
C ASN A 620 68.18 -21.69 5.97
N ASN A 621 68.29 -20.39 5.67
CA ASN A 621 68.66 -19.25 6.55
C ASN A 621 70.03 -19.18 7.27
N LEU A 622 70.84 -18.15 6.93
CA LEU A 622 71.05 -16.95 7.79
C LEU A 622 72.03 -15.89 7.21
N ASN A 623 71.69 -14.60 7.40
CA ASN A 623 72.52 -13.36 7.31
C ASN A 623 73.05 -12.94 5.90
N ASP A 624 73.17 -11.65 5.56
CA ASP A 624 73.61 -10.49 6.37
C ASP A 624 72.81 -9.16 6.16
N LEU A 625 73.17 -8.07 6.88
CA LEU A 625 72.25 -6.95 7.24
C LEU A 625 72.50 -5.52 6.66
N GLY A 626 71.41 -4.76 6.47
CA GLY A 626 71.28 -3.27 6.63
C GLY A 626 71.73 -2.35 5.46
N CYS A 627 71.20 -1.14 5.19
CA CYS A 627 70.12 -0.24 5.71
C CYS A 627 69.66 0.69 4.53
N GLY A 628 68.69 1.64 4.54
CA GLY A 628 67.85 2.35 5.55
C GLY A 628 68.11 3.89 5.53
N CYS A 629 67.19 4.86 5.66
CA CYS A 629 65.72 4.95 5.90
C CYS A 629 65.17 6.38 5.52
N PHE A 630 63.86 6.66 5.75
CA PHE A 630 63.15 7.97 5.93
C PHE A 630 62.19 8.55 4.85
N GLU A 631 61.14 9.23 5.37
CA GLU A 631 59.93 9.88 4.77
C GLU A 631 59.98 11.44 5.03
N PRO A 632 58.95 12.32 4.83
CA PRO A 632 57.52 12.14 4.44
C PRO A 632 56.86 13.19 3.48
N GLU A 633 55.53 13.04 3.31
CA GLU A 633 54.40 13.96 2.93
C GLU A 633 54.61 15.51 3.09
N PRO A 634 53.83 16.43 2.42
CA PRO A 634 52.36 16.33 2.23
C PRO A 634 51.66 16.95 0.97
N PHE A 635 50.34 16.68 0.86
CA PHE A 635 49.19 17.50 0.37
C PHE A 635 49.40 18.74 -0.54
N ASP A 636 48.56 18.87 -1.58
CA ASP A 636 47.55 19.94 -1.68
C ASP A 636 46.39 19.54 -2.63
N CYS A 637 45.24 20.23 -2.54
CA CYS A 637 44.05 20.04 -3.37
C CYS A 637 44.02 20.96 -4.60
N GLY A 638 43.05 20.75 -5.50
CA GLY A 638 42.81 21.65 -6.63
C GLY A 638 41.43 21.47 -7.24
N ASP A 639 40.48 22.28 -6.81
CA ASP A 639 39.21 22.48 -7.51
C ASP A 639 39.38 23.34 -8.79
N GLY A 640 38.30 23.52 -9.54
CA GLY A 640 38.28 24.25 -10.81
C GLY A 640 36.97 24.07 -11.56
N SER A 641 35.88 24.59 -10.99
CA SER A 641 34.50 24.35 -11.42
C SER A 641 33.91 25.45 -12.31
N THR A 642 32.74 25.13 -12.90
CA THR A 642 31.78 26.01 -13.59
C THR A 642 32.14 26.55 -14.99
N GLY A 643 31.11 26.65 -15.85
CA GLY A 643 31.23 27.11 -17.23
C GLY A 643 29.98 26.94 -18.10
N CYS A 644 28.78 27.02 -17.53
CA CYS A 644 27.52 26.98 -18.28
C CYS A 644 27.15 28.36 -18.85
N ASN A 645 26.43 28.39 -19.98
CA ASN A 645 26.00 29.64 -20.63
C ASN A 645 24.62 30.10 -20.15
N LEU A 646 24.43 31.42 -20.10
CA LEU A 646 23.18 32.09 -19.77
C LEU A 646 22.24 32.17 -20.97
N GLY A 647 20.93 32.21 -20.69
CA GLY A 647 19.92 32.42 -21.72
C GLY A 647 18.47 32.43 -21.23
N ASP A 648 18.11 33.28 -20.24
CA ASP A 648 17.00 34.24 -20.39
C ASP A 648 16.89 35.24 -19.20
N CYS A 649 15.83 36.05 -19.21
CA CYS A 649 15.70 37.37 -18.57
C CYS A 649 15.92 37.45 -17.04
N GLU A 650 16.56 38.54 -16.61
CA GLU A 650 16.84 38.86 -15.20
C GLU A 650 15.58 39.27 -14.41
N ILE A 651 15.13 38.39 -13.50
CA ILE A 651 14.86 38.81 -12.11
C ILE A 651 16.17 38.56 -11.35
N ILE A 652 16.56 39.46 -10.43
CA ILE A 652 17.84 39.36 -9.70
C ILE A 652 17.67 38.39 -8.52
N PRO A 653 18.37 37.23 -8.48
CA PRO A 653 18.29 36.32 -7.33
C PRO A 653 18.90 36.96 -6.07
N GLY A 654 18.25 36.74 -4.92
CA GLY A 654 18.77 37.17 -3.60
C GLY A 654 18.44 38.61 -3.15
N GLU A 655 17.64 39.40 -3.89
CA GLU A 655 17.14 40.70 -3.41
C GLU A 655 15.61 40.70 -3.18
N CYS A 656 15.18 40.23 -2.00
CA CYS A 656 13.79 40.36 -1.56
C CYS A 656 13.44 41.77 -1.05
N PRO A 657 12.15 42.14 -1.00
CA PRO A 657 11.70 43.39 -0.37
C PRO A 657 12.05 43.46 1.11
N ASN A 658 12.14 44.68 1.67
CA ASN A 658 12.34 44.85 3.11
C ASN A 658 11.22 44.15 3.90
N ASN A 659 11.60 43.42 4.96
CA ASN A 659 10.75 42.54 5.77
C ASN A 659 10.37 41.19 5.13
N PHE A 660 11.05 40.77 4.06
CA PHE A 660 11.01 39.41 3.54
C PHE A 660 12.39 38.73 3.66
N THR A 661 12.40 37.42 3.84
CA THR A 661 13.56 36.53 3.84
C THR A 661 13.61 35.80 2.51
N TYR A 662 14.80 35.68 1.92
CA TYR A 662 15.05 34.88 0.73
C TYR A 662 15.41 33.45 1.15
N LEU A 663 14.84 32.44 0.48
CA LEU A 663 15.24 31.02 0.58
C LEU A 663 15.61 30.50 -0.80
N GLU A 664 16.69 29.73 -0.92
CA GLU A 664 17.01 29.02 -2.18
C GLU A 664 16.01 27.87 -2.41
N SER A 665 15.79 27.45 -3.67
CA SER A 665 14.76 26.45 -4.00
C SER A 665 14.99 25.05 -3.38
N ASN A 666 16.19 24.78 -2.86
CA ASN A 666 16.54 23.58 -2.09
C ASN A 666 16.46 23.77 -0.56
N GLU A 667 16.03 24.95 -0.10
CA GLU A 667 15.72 25.28 1.31
C GLU A 667 14.20 25.36 1.55
N ILE A 668 13.39 25.26 0.49
CA ILE A 668 11.92 25.22 0.54
C ILE A 668 11.50 23.74 0.54
N PRO A 669 10.83 23.24 1.60
CA PRO A 669 10.36 21.86 1.66
C PRO A 669 9.12 21.64 0.78
N ASN A 670 8.84 20.39 0.40
CA ASN A 670 7.66 20.04 -0.41
C ASN A 670 6.32 20.41 0.26
N SER A 671 6.29 20.57 1.60
CA SER A 671 5.12 21.03 2.34
C SER A 671 4.87 22.55 2.23
N ALA A 672 5.81 23.33 1.70
CA ALA A 672 5.69 24.78 1.48
C ALA A 672 5.42 25.10 0.00
N ILE A 673 4.16 24.99 -0.42
CA ILE A 673 3.73 25.17 -1.81
C ILE A 673 3.71 26.67 -2.16
N VAL A 674 4.67 27.11 -2.97
CA VAL A 674 4.78 28.51 -3.44
C VAL A 674 4.04 28.71 -4.75
N LEU A 675 2.93 29.44 -4.69
CA LEU A 675 1.93 29.56 -5.77
C LEU A 675 2.34 30.51 -6.90
N ASP A 676 3.19 31.49 -6.62
CA ASP A 676 3.71 32.47 -7.59
C ASP A 676 5.18 32.25 -7.98
N GLY A 677 5.80 31.17 -7.47
CA GLY A 677 7.24 30.91 -7.61
C GLY A 677 8.16 31.88 -6.84
N SER A 678 7.63 32.68 -5.91
CA SER A 678 8.42 33.60 -5.08
C SER A 678 9.38 32.88 -4.12
N GLN A 679 10.67 33.13 -4.26
CA GLN A 679 11.69 32.76 -3.26
C GLN A 679 11.73 33.71 -2.03
N CYS A 680 10.77 34.63 -1.91
CA CYS A 680 10.70 35.62 -0.83
C CYS A 680 9.52 35.33 0.10
N PHE A 681 9.79 35.22 1.40
CA PHE A 681 8.87 34.82 2.47
C PHE A 681 8.77 35.92 3.54
N SER A 682 7.57 36.28 3.97
CA SER A 682 7.34 37.38 4.91
C SER A 682 7.88 37.08 6.31
N ASN A 683 8.65 38.02 6.86
CA ASN A 683 9.20 37.92 8.21
C ASN A 683 8.14 38.06 9.32
N ILE A 684 6.92 38.50 8.97
CA ILE A 684 5.77 38.51 9.90
C ILE A 684 5.23 37.08 9.99
N ASP A 685 4.88 36.51 8.83
CA ASP A 685 4.29 35.18 8.69
C ASP A 685 5.22 34.09 9.26
N LEU A 686 6.51 34.12 8.90
CA LEU A 686 7.55 33.25 9.50
C LEU A 686 7.71 33.46 11.01
N GLY A 687 7.46 34.67 11.51
CA GLY A 687 7.49 34.99 12.94
C GLY A 687 6.30 34.39 13.70
N ILE A 688 5.11 34.39 13.10
CA ILE A 688 3.90 33.78 13.69
C ILE A 688 4.07 32.25 13.74
N LEU A 689 4.59 31.64 12.68
CA LEU A 689 4.96 30.21 12.66
C LEU A 689 5.97 29.87 13.77
N TYR A 690 6.98 30.71 13.97
CA TYR A 690 7.94 30.55 15.07
C TYR A 690 7.28 30.70 16.46
N ASP A 691 6.34 31.62 16.65
CA ASP A 691 5.57 31.73 17.89
C ASP A 691 4.74 30.45 18.17
N ILE A 692 4.14 29.83 17.15
CA ILE A 692 3.42 28.53 17.27
C ILE A 692 4.39 27.43 17.72
N ILE A 693 5.56 27.33 17.07
CA ILE A 693 6.62 26.37 17.42
C ILE A 693 7.07 26.52 18.88
N GLN A 694 7.37 27.74 19.31
CA GLN A 694 7.85 28.01 20.67
C GLN A 694 6.77 27.77 21.73
N LEU A 695 5.51 28.10 21.45
CA LEU A 695 4.41 27.88 22.37
C LEU A 695 4.13 26.39 22.61
N ASN A 696 4.30 25.56 21.58
CA ASN A 696 4.02 24.13 21.63
C ASN A 696 5.27 23.26 21.88
N ASN A 697 6.44 23.87 22.12
CA ASN A 697 7.74 23.21 22.37
C ASN A 697 8.25 22.35 21.19
N LEU A 698 7.88 22.70 19.95
CA LEU A 698 8.25 21.97 18.73
C LEU A 698 9.69 22.33 18.28
N GLU A 699 10.67 22.29 19.19
CA GLU A 699 12.04 22.83 18.98
C GLU A 699 12.83 22.17 17.83
N GLU A 700 12.36 21.03 17.31
CA GLU A 700 12.96 20.32 16.16
C GLU A 700 12.37 20.77 14.80
N GLN A 701 11.33 21.62 14.77
CA GLN A 701 10.67 22.11 13.56
C GLN A 701 11.19 23.48 13.13
N ASN A 702 11.41 23.66 11.82
CA ASN A 702 11.63 24.97 11.21
C ASN A 702 10.29 25.67 10.91
N ALA A 703 10.28 27.00 10.82
CA ALA A 703 9.06 27.75 10.51
C ALA A 703 8.46 27.36 9.14
N ILE A 704 9.30 27.23 8.11
CA ILE A 704 8.86 26.85 6.76
C ILE A 704 8.50 25.35 6.61
N GLU A 705 8.84 24.53 7.62
CA GLU A 705 8.55 23.09 7.67
C GLU A 705 7.31 22.76 8.53
N LEU A 706 6.78 23.75 9.28
CA LEU A 706 5.67 23.56 10.22
C LEU A 706 4.35 23.26 9.49
N GLY A 707 4.04 21.98 9.36
CA GLY A 707 2.85 21.51 8.65
C GLY A 707 2.93 21.78 7.14
N THR A 708 1.77 21.83 6.49
CA THR A 708 1.64 22.19 5.08
C THR A 708 1.12 23.61 4.91
N GLN A 709 1.75 24.35 4.00
CA GLN A 709 1.63 25.80 3.87
C GLN A 709 1.51 26.17 2.38
N ASN A 710 0.52 26.97 2.00
CA ASN A 710 0.49 27.61 0.69
C ASN A 710 0.91 29.08 0.81
N TRP A 711 1.84 29.52 -0.05
CA TRP A 711 2.43 30.85 -0.04
C TRP A 711 2.16 31.61 -1.35
N PHE A 712 1.76 32.88 -1.27
CA PHE A 712 1.51 33.75 -2.42
C PHE A 712 1.96 35.19 -2.14
N ASN A 713 2.72 35.81 -3.05
CA ASN A 713 3.43 37.08 -2.85
C ASN A 713 4.25 37.10 -1.54
N GLY A 714 4.74 35.93 -1.12
CA GLY A 714 5.48 35.75 0.13
C GLY A 714 4.66 35.80 1.41
N HIS A 715 3.33 35.69 1.36
CA HIS A 715 2.46 35.56 2.52
C HIS A 715 1.71 34.23 2.53
N ILE A 716 1.36 33.73 3.71
CA ILE A 716 0.62 32.46 3.84
C ILE A 716 -0.85 32.68 3.50
N THR A 717 -1.41 31.80 2.66
CA THR A 717 -2.83 31.78 2.29
C THR A 717 -3.57 30.56 2.84
N ARG A 718 -2.88 29.41 2.96
CA ARG A 718 -3.37 28.19 3.64
C ARG A 718 -2.34 27.68 4.64
N LEU A 719 -2.80 27.26 5.81
CA LEU A 719 -1.99 26.61 6.84
C LEU A 719 -2.73 25.38 7.39
N THR A 720 -2.07 24.22 7.30
CA THR A 720 -2.56 22.93 7.79
C THR A 720 -1.57 22.38 8.81
N ILE A 721 -1.98 22.24 10.07
CA ILE A 721 -1.13 21.72 11.16
C ILE A 721 -1.92 20.69 11.97
N GLY A 722 -1.42 19.46 12.08
CA GLY A 722 -2.05 18.38 12.83
C GLY A 722 -1.54 16.99 12.46
N ASN A 723 -2.22 15.96 12.97
CA ASN A 723 -1.89 14.55 12.73
C ASN A 723 -2.74 13.92 11.60
N PHE A 724 -3.21 14.73 10.65
CA PHE A 724 -4.15 14.34 9.59
C PHE A 724 -3.80 15.11 8.30
N TYR A 725 -3.98 14.46 7.13
CA TYR A 725 -3.79 15.01 5.77
C TYR A 725 -2.73 16.11 5.65
N ASP A 726 -1.48 15.71 5.47
CA ASP A 726 -0.30 16.57 5.26
C ASP A 726 -0.01 17.63 6.36
N GLY A 727 -0.69 17.57 7.52
CA GLY A 727 -0.50 18.48 8.65
C GLY A 727 0.85 18.42 9.39
N GLY A 728 1.83 17.68 8.85
CA GLY A 728 3.21 17.62 9.37
C GLY A 728 3.45 16.63 10.51
N ASN A 729 2.44 15.85 10.95
CA ASN A 729 2.54 14.91 12.09
C ASN A 729 3.00 15.59 13.40
N VAL A 730 2.50 16.81 13.62
CA VAL A 730 2.74 17.58 14.85
C VAL A 730 1.42 17.82 15.58
N THR A 731 1.47 17.88 16.90
CA THR A 731 0.30 18.13 17.76
C THR A 731 0.41 19.49 18.44
N LEU A 732 -0.60 20.33 18.28
CA LEU A 732 -0.74 21.62 18.95
C LEU A 732 -1.61 21.48 20.21
N THR A 733 -1.22 22.16 21.28
CA THR A 733 -1.96 22.28 22.55
C THR A 733 -2.51 23.69 22.77
N SER A 734 -1.96 24.70 22.09
CA SER A 734 -2.43 26.09 22.13
C SER A 734 -1.94 26.91 20.93
N LEU A 735 -2.62 28.02 20.64
CA LEU A 735 -2.25 28.99 19.60
C LEU A 735 -1.78 30.31 20.22
N PRO A 736 -0.76 30.98 19.64
CA PRO A 736 -0.29 32.27 20.14
C PRO A 736 -1.25 33.39 19.73
N ASN A 737 -1.29 34.49 20.49
CA ASN A 737 -2.10 35.65 20.13
C ASN A 737 -1.72 36.25 18.75
N SER A 738 -0.48 36.07 18.31
CA SER A 738 0.01 36.49 16.99
C SER A 738 -0.61 35.71 15.81
N ILE A 739 -1.39 34.64 16.05
CA ILE A 739 -2.17 33.96 15.00
C ILE A 739 -3.08 34.93 14.23
N GLY A 740 -3.60 35.97 14.91
CA GLY A 740 -4.47 37.00 14.32
C GLY A 740 -3.75 38.03 13.45
N ASP A 741 -2.41 38.02 13.40
CA ASP A 741 -1.60 38.99 12.65
C ASP A 741 -1.24 38.51 11.23
N PHE A 742 -1.67 37.30 10.81
CA PHE A 742 -1.46 36.82 9.44
C PHE A 742 -2.23 37.69 8.43
N PRO A 743 -1.57 38.29 7.43
CA PRO A 743 -2.20 39.29 6.54
C PRO A 743 -3.04 38.68 5.42
N SER A 744 -2.78 37.42 5.05
CA SER A 744 -3.35 36.76 3.87
C SER A 744 -3.95 35.37 4.14
N LEU A 745 -3.89 34.88 5.38
CA LEU A 745 -4.38 33.55 5.73
C LEU A 745 -5.90 33.48 5.53
N ALA A 746 -6.32 32.55 4.68
CA ALA A 746 -7.70 32.35 4.27
C ALA A 746 -8.24 30.95 4.56
N ILE A 747 -7.35 29.96 4.73
CA ILE A 747 -7.69 28.57 5.06
C ILE A 747 -6.83 28.12 6.24
N LEU A 748 -7.46 27.73 7.34
CA LEU A 748 -6.79 27.25 8.55
C LEU A 748 -7.36 25.89 8.99
N TYR A 749 -6.60 24.83 8.71
CA TYR A 749 -6.87 23.46 9.15
C TYR A 749 -6.04 23.14 10.40
N LEU A 750 -6.73 22.88 11.52
CA LEU A 750 -6.14 22.61 12.83
C LEU A 750 -6.83 21.39 13.49
N ASN A 751 -7.39 20.48 12.70
CA ASN A 751 -8.04 19.28 13.19
C ASN A 751 -7.05 18.20 13.67
N TYR A 752 -7.52 17.32 14.57
CA TYR A 752 -6.72 16.29 15.25
C TYR A 752 -5.54 16.86 16.05
N ASN A 753 -5.85 17.81 16.94
CA ASN A 753 -4.94 18.47 17.86
C ASN A 753 -5.50 18.43 19.31
N GLU A 754 -4.79 19.02 20.26
CA GLU A 754 -5.17 19.11 21.68
C GLU A 754 -5.52 20.55 22.10
N LEU A 755 -6.05 21.37 21.18
CA LEU A 755 -6.44 22.75 21.50
C LEU A 755 -7.62 22.77 22.47
N THR A 756 -7.45 23.45 23.60
CA THR A 756 -8.49 23.59 24.65
C THR A 756 -9.25 24.92 24.59
N TYR A 757 -8.68 25.93 23.92
CA TYR A 757 -9.29 27.23 23.65
C TYR A 757 -8.68 27.86 22.40
N LEU A 758 -9.37 28.86 21.85
CA LEU A 758 -8.83 29.76 20.81
C LEU A 758 -8.50 31.11 21.43
N PRO A 759 -7.42 31.80 21.01
CA PRO A 759 -7.17 33.18 21.41
C PRO A 759 -8.17 34.11 20.71
N ASP A 760 -8.67 35.13 21.42
CA ASP A 760 -9.59 36.16 20.87
C ASP A 760 -9.08 36.76 19.55
N SER A 761 -7.77 36.82 19.37
CA SER A 761 -7.14 37.39 18.19
C SER A 761 -7.43 36.64 16.89
N ILE A 762 -7.87 35.38 16.93
CA ILE A 762 -8.22 34.61 15.73
C ILE A 762 -9.33 35.29 14.93
N THR A 763 -10.20 36.07 15.57
CA THR A 763 -11.29 36.81 14.90
C THR A 763 -10.81 38.05 14.15
N ASN A 764 -9.53 38.41 14.23
CA ASN A 764 -8.93 39.50 13.45
C ASN A 764 -8.45 39.06 12.05
N LEU A 765 -8.43 37.75 11.75
CA LEU A 765 -7.94 37.21 10.48
C LEU A 765 -8.78 37.75 9.31
N PRO A 766 -8.27 38.68 8.48
CA PRO A 766 -9.12 39.53 7.65
C PRO A 766 -9.70 38.80 6.43
N ASN A 767 -9.09 37.68 6.04
CA ASN A 767 -9.43 36.93 4.83
C ASN A 767 -9.85 35.48 5.14
N LEU A 768 -10.13 35.12 6.41
CA LEU A 768 -10.45 33.73 6.77
C LEU A 768 -11.80 33.30 6.19
N ILE A 769 -11.77 32.23 5.39
CA ILE A 769 -12.91 31.64 4.69
C ILE A 769 -13.20 30.23 5.22
N TYR A 770 -12.15 29.47 5.56
CA TYR A 770 -12.23 28.12 6.10
C TYR A 770 -11.54 28.06 7.47
N LEU A 771 -12.28 27.63 8.50
CA LEU A 771 -11.75 27.31 9.81
C LEU A 771 -12.20 25.90 10.21
N VAL A 772 -11.25 24.98 10.34
CA VAL A 772 -11.50 23.57 10.64
C VAL A 772 -10.74 23.19 11.90
N LEU A 773 -11.50 22.84 12.94
CA LEU A 773 -11.04 22.65 14.32
C LEU A 773 -11.52 21.31 14.91
N SER A 774 -12.00 20.39 14.08
CA SER A 774 -12.53 19.11 14.54
C SER A 774 -11.49 18.23 15.23
N PHE A 775 -11.92 17.35 16.15
CA PHE A 775 -11.01 16.58 17.00
C PHE A 775 -10.03 17.45 17.76
N ASN A 776 -10.59 18.34 18.57
CA ASN A 776 -9.88 19.13 19.57
C ASN A 776 -10.60 19.01 20.93
N GLN A 777 -10.16 19.80 21.91
CA GLN A 777 -10.69 19.80 23.28
C GLN A 777 -11.32 21.16 23.61
N LEU A 778 -11.79 21.91 22.59
CA LEU A 778 -12.38 23.23 22.76
C LEU A 778 -13.67 23.14 23.56
N THR A 779 -13.78 23.90 24.66
CA THR A 779 -15.03 24.05 25.42
C THR A 779 -15.84 25.28 25.00
N HIS A 780 -15.20 26.26 24.35
CA HIS A 780 -15.76 27.57 24.05
C HIS A 780 -15.18 28.19 22.78
N LEU A 781 -15.93 29.10 22.16
CA LEU A 781 -15.49 29.96 21.05
C LEU A 781 -15.29 31.40 21.55
N PRO A 782 -14.45 32.21 20.89
CA PRO A 782 -14.39 33.65 21.14
C PRO A 782 -15.75 34.32 20.88
N GLU A 783 -16.19 35.19 21.78
CA GLU A 783 -17.48 35.90 21.68
C GLU A 783 -17.67 36.68 20.38
N ASN A 784 -16.58 37.11 19.73
CA ASN A 784 -16.60 37.86 18.47
C ASN A 784 -16.34 36.97 17.23
N ILE A 785 -16.58 35.64 17.29
CA ILE A 785 -16.36 34.74 16.12
C ILE A 785 -17.09 35.24 14.85
N GLY A 786 -18.23 35.92 15.02
CA GLY A 786 -18.98 36.60 13.96
C GLY A 786 -18.26 37.72 13.20
N ASP A 787 -17.12 38.23 13.67
CA ASP A 787 -16.33 39.24 12.95
C ASP A 787 -15.63 38.64 11.70
N LEU A 788 -15.50 37.31 11.63
CA LEU A 788 -15.00 36.54 10.48
C LEU A 788 -15.99 36.51 9.31
N THR A 789 -16.44 37.68 8.87
CA THR A 789 -17.56 37.87 7.92
C THR A 789 -17.37 37.25 6.52
N ASN A 790 -16.14 36.85 6.17
CA ASN A 790 -15.81 36.12 4.94
C ASN A 790 -15.93 34.58 5.08
N MET A 791 -16.19 34.06 6.28
CA MET A 791 -16.18 32.62 6.56
C MET A 791 -17.33 31.90 5.85
N ILE A 792 -16.97 30.86 5.09
CA ILE A 792 -17.87 29.98 4.31
C ILE A 792 -17.98 28.61 4.96
N TRP A 793 -16.92 28.15 5.63
CA TRP A 793 -16.85 26.83 6.26
C TRP A 793 -16.35 26.95 7.70
N LEU A 794 -17.15 26.47 8.65
CA LEU A 794 -16.80 26.35 10.06
C LEU A 794 -17.09 24.93 10.54
N ASP A 795 -16.02 24.17 10.77
CA ASP A 795 -16.09 22.83 11.35
C ASP A 795 -15.53 22.81 12.77
N LEU A 796 -16.40 22.46 13.71
CA LEU A 796 -16.17 22.35 15.14
C LEU A 796 -16.53 20.96 15.67
N GLY A 797 -16.73 19.98 14.77
CA GLY A 797 -17.17 18.63 15.14
C GLY A 797 -16.20 17.94 16.12
N TYR A 798 -16.70 17.05 16.97
CA TYR A 798 -15.86 16.27 17.90
C TYR A 798 -14.97 17.15 18.79
N ASN A 799 -15.62 18.02 19.56
CA ASN A 799 -15.02 18.90 20.55
C ASN A 799 -15.80 18.79 21.88
N SER A 800 -15.62 19.74 22.80
CA SER A 800 -16.33 19.79 24.09
C SER A 800 -17.17 21.07 24.25
N ILE A 801 -17.61 21.68 23.14
CA ILE A 801 -18.17 23.04 23.18
C ILE A 801 -19.52 23.05 23.91
N GLU A 802 -19.63 23.93 24.92
CA GLU A 802 -20.79 24.02 25.82
C GLU A 802 -21.87 24.97 25.28
N TYR A 803 -21.49 26.07 24.60
CA TYR A 803 -22.40 26.96 23.89
C TYR A 803 -21.80 27.60 22.63
N ILE A 804 -22.67 28.07 21.73
CA ILE A 804 -22.32 28.90 20.58
C ILE A 804 -22.70 30.37 20.87
N PRO A 805 -21.80 31.35 20.68
CA PRO A 805 -22.07 32.75 21.00
C PRO A 805 -23.04 33.41 20.00
N GLU A 806 -23.82 34.40 20.46
CA GLU A 806 -24.80 35.15 19.65
C GLU A 806 -24.19 35.95 18.48
N SER A 807 -22.85 36.05 18.37
CA SER A 807 -22.23 36.65 17.18
C SER A 807 -22.24 35.72 15.96
N ILE A 808 -22.52 34.42 16.12
CA ILE A 808 -22.50 33.44 15.02
C ILE A 808 -23.39 33.87 13.84
N GLY A 809 -24.54 34.49 14.09
CA GLY A 809 -25.45 34.98 13.05
C GLY A 809 -24.90 36.09 12.14
N ASN A 810 -23.75 36.70 12.48
CA ASN A 810 -23.09 37.69 11.63
C ASN A 810 -22.33 37.07 10.44
N LEU A 811 -22.11 35.75 10.42
CA LEU A 811 -21.38 35.02 9.39
C LEU A 811 -22.19 34.86 8.10
N SER A 812 -22.51 35.99 7.45
CA SER A 812 -23.46 36.07 6.33
C SER A 812 -23.04 35.35 5.04
N MET A 813 -21.82 34.83 4.98
CA MET A 813 -21.30 34.02 3.86
C MET A 813 -21.22 32.52 4.17
N LEU A 814 -21.55 32.10 5.39
CA LEU A 814 -21.42 30.71 5.84
C LEU A 814 -22.34 29.77 5.04
N GLN A 815 -21.76 28.70 4.50
CA GLN A 815 -22.43 27.63 3.76
C GLN A 815 -22.35 26.28 4.46
N TYR A 816 -21.30 26.04 5.26
CA TYR A 816 -21.13 24.82 6.05
C TYR A 816 -20.91 25.16 7.52
N LEU A 817 -21.76 24.60 8.39
CA LEU A 817 -21.65 24.70 9.85
C LEU A 817 -21.79 23.32 10.49
N TRP A 818 -20.67 22.79 10.99
CA TRP A 818 -20.62 21.49 11.67
C TRP A 818 -20.28 21.68 13.14
N ILE A 819 -21.19 21.23 13.99
CA ILE A 819 -21.14 21.34 15.46
C ILE A 819 -21.49 20.02 16.15
N PHE A 820 -21.56 18.91 15.39
CA PHE A 820 -21.86 17.57 15.90
C PHE A 820 -20.83 17.06 16.93
N ASN A 821 -21.26 16.19 17.84
CA ASN A 821 -20.45 15.62 18.92
C ASN A 821 -19.71 16.70 19.73
N ASN A 822 -20.51 17.57 20.35
CA ASN A 822 -20.10 18.59 21.31
C ASN A 822 -21.00 18.50 22.56
N GLN A 823 -20.91 19.44 23.48
CA GLN A 823 -21.68 19.47 24.74
C GLN A 823 -22.84 20.48 24.70
N LEU A 824 -23.33 20.85 23.51
CA LEU A 824 -24.33 21.91 23.33
C LEU A 824 -25.69 21.48 23.88
N THR A 825 -26.22 22.25 24.85
CA THR A 825 -27.58 22.08 25.40
C THR A 825 -28.61 22.98 24.74
N ALA A 826 -28.19 24.11 24.17
CA ALA A 826 -29.02 25.09 23.47
C ALA A 826 -28.24 25.76 22.33
N LEU A 827 -28.94 26.52 21.47
CA LEU A 827 -28.36 27.31 20.38
C LEU A 827 -28.93 28.75 20.40
N PRO A 828 -28.12 29.77 20.07
CA PRO A 828 -28.56 31.17 20.04
C PRO A 828 -29.59 31.41 18.93
N ASN A 829 -30.50 32.36 19.13
CA ASN A 829 -31.57 32.60 18.14
C ASN A 829 -31.02 33.20 16.84
N SER A 830 -29.91 33.94 16.91
CA SER A 830 -29.16 34.46 15.76
C SER A 830 -28.60 33.37 14.83
N ILE A 831 -28.54 32.10 15.25
CA ILE A 831 -28.11 31.01 14.35
C ILE A 831 -29.04 30.90 13.13
N CYS A 832 -30.31 31.31 13.24
CA CYS A 832 -31.26 31.36 12.12
C CYS A 832 -31.14 32.61 11.22
N ASP A 833 -30.25 33.56 11.53
CA ASP A 833 -29.89 34.66 10.61
C ASP A 833 -28.87 34.19 9.54
N LEU A 834 -28.28 33.00 9.70
CA LEU A 834 -27.39 32.36 8.72
C LEU A 834 -28.14 31.88 7.46
N ASN A 835 -27.52 32.05 6.30
CA ASN A 835 -28.06 31.64 5.00
C ASN A 835 -27.67 30.19 4.62
N LEU A 836 -27.83 29.26 5.56
CA LEU A 836 -27.58 27.82 5.36
C LEU A 836 -28.80 27.13 4.73
N ASP A 837 -28.58 26.08 3.91
CA ASP A 837 -29.63 25.10 3.64
C ASP A 837 -29.63 24.03 4.74
N TRP A 838 -30.51 24.22 5.72
CA TRP A 838 -30.64 23.36 6.90
C TRP A 838 -31.04 21.90 6.60
N ASN A 839 -31.31 21.51 5.35
CA ASN A 839 -31.79 20.16 5.01
C ASN A 839 -31.05 19.53 3.82
N ALA A 840 -30.44 20.31 2.93
CA ALA A 840 -29.75 19.77 1.77
C ALA A 840 -28.40 19.11 2.13
N LEU A 841 -27.93 18.29 1.19
CA LEU A 841 -26.57 17.77 1.11
C LEU A 841 -25.89 18.37 -0.12
N ASP A 842 -24.56 18.35 -0.14
CA ASP A 842 -23.75 18.67 -1.31
C ASP A 842 -23.62 17.47 -2.28
N ASN A 843 -22.86 17.64 -3.36
CA ASN A 843 -22.62 16.57 -4.35
C ASN A 843 -21.80 15.39 -3.79
N ASN A 844 -21.10 15.59 -2.68
CA ASN A 844 -20.32 14.56 -1.97
C ASN A 844 -21.16 13.88 -0.87
N PHE A 845 -22.47 14.14 -0.82
CA PHE A 845 -23.41 13.70 0.21
C PHE A 845 -23.12 14.24 1.62
N LEU A 846 -22.27 15.26 1.76
CA LEU A 846 -21.99 15.93 3.04
C LEU A 846 -23.04 17.01 3.33
N PRO A 847 -23.34 17.34 4.59
CA PRO A 847 -24.47 18.19 4.92
C PRO A 847 -24.05 19.66 5.07
N TYR A 848 -24.85 20.63 4.61
CA TYR A 848 -24.54 22.06 4.86
C TYR A 848 -24.66 22.45 6.35
N PHE A 849 -25.38 21.66 7.14
CA PHE A 849 -25.51 21.81 8.58
C PHE A 849 -25.54 20.43 9.25
N GLY A 850 -24.83 20.24 10.37
CA GLY A 850 -24.84 18.98 11.12
C GLY A 850 -24.57 19.19 12.61
N THR A 851 -25.42 18.59 13.46
CA THR A 851 -25.39 18.82 14.93
C THR A 851 -25.70 17.58 15.77
N GLY A 852 -25.71 16.37 15.20
CA GLY A 852 -25.94 15.11 15.92
C GLY A 852 -24.98 14.89 17.09
N GLY A 853 -25.35 14.08 18.08
CA GLY A 853 -24.50 13.77 19.22
C GLY A 853 -24.23 14.92 20.20
N ASN A 854 -25.09 15.94 20.24
CA ASN A 854 -25.11 16.97 21.29
C ASN A 854 -26.20 16.66 22.34
N MET A 855 -26.58 17.64 23.18
CA MET A 855 -27.66 17.54 24.18
C MET A 855 -28.85 18.45 23.83
N LEU A 856 -29.11 18.65 22.53
CA LEU A 856 -30.11 19.59 22.02
C LEU A 856 -31.55 19.05 22.11
N CYS A 857 -32.08 18.97 23.33
CA CYS A 857 -33.32 18.24 23.64
C CYS A 857 -34.60 19.10 23.69
N SER A 858 -34.49 20.42 23.89
CA SER A 858 -35.64 21.34 24.01
C SER A 858 -35.29 22.79 23.64
N ASP A 859 -36.31 23.62 23.43
CA ASP A 859 -36.21 25.08 23.21
C ASP A 859 -35.24 25.55 22.10
N LEU A 860 -35.11 24.74 21.04
CA LEU A 860 -34.27 25.02 19.88
C LEU A 860 -34.85 26.09 18.93
N PRO A 861 -34.00 26.88 18.25
CA PRO A 861 -34.42 27.80 17.19
C PRO A 861 -35.16 27.08 16.04
N GLU A 862 -36.18 27.74 15.46
CA GLU A 862 -37.12 27.11 14.50
C GLU A 862 -36.45 26.56 13.23
N CYS A 863 -35.32 27.13 12.79
CA CYS A 863 -34.55 26.62 11.65
C CYS A 863 -33.89 25.26 11.95
N VAL A 864 -33.36 25.06 13.17
CA VAL A 864 -32.70 23.82 13.61
C VAL A 864 -33.74 22.78 14.03
N ALA A 865 -34.80 23.18 14.75
CA ALA A 865 -35.85 22.28 15.23
C ALA A 865 -36.63 21.56 14.11
N ASN A 866 -36.61 22.10 12.89
CA ASN A 866 -37.24 21.51 11.71
C ASN A 866 -36.22 20.91 10.70
N SER A 867 -34.92 20.92 11.03
CA SER A 867 -33.86 20.37 10.18
C SER A 867 -33.89 18.85 10.16
N GLN A 868 -33.82 18.26 8.96
CA GLN A 868 -33.56 16.82 8.81
C GLN A 868 -32.17 16.43 9.34
N ASN A 869 -31.23 17.38 9.41
CA ASN A 869 -29.86 17.17 9.87
C ASN A 869 -29.64 17.40 11.38
N LEU A 870 -30.71 17.53 12.18
CA LEU A 870 -30.63 17.63 13.65
C LEU A 870 -29.86 16.46 14.29
N ASN A 871 -29.98 15.25 13.75
CA ASN A 871 -29.25 14.06 14.20
C ASN A 871 -28.12 13.65 13.23
N THR A 872 -27.75 14.51 12.28
CA THR A 872 -26.68 14.21 11.32
C THR A 872 -25.32 14.56 11.91
N SER A 873 -24.41 13.59 11.83
CA SER A 873 -22.97 13.70 12.05
C SER A 873 -22.26 13.12 10.81
N ILE A 874 -20.94 13.25 10.75
CA ILE A 874 -20.09 12.64 9.73
C ILE A 874 -19.22 11.56 10.42
N ASP A 875 -18.79 10.53 9.69
CA ASP A 875 -17.87 9.50 10.22
C ASP A 875 -16.59 10.13 10.82
N PRO A 876 -16.21 9.75 12.06
CA PRO A 876 -15.14 10.42 12.78
C PRO A 876 -13.71 10.15 12.30
N LEU A 877 -13.50 9.33 11.27
CA LEU A 877 -12.15 8.83 10.93
C LEU A 877 -11.71 9.21 9.52
N TYR A 878 -12.67 9.47 8.61
CA TYR A 878 -12.39 9.95 7.26
C TYR A 878 -13.18 11.18 6.86
N TYR A 879 -14.18 11.58 7.65
CA TYR A 879 -15.13 12.62 7.26
C TYR A 879 -15.85 12.32 5.91
N SER A 880 -15.95 11.04 5.55
CA SER A 880 -16.25 10.60 4.17
C SER A 880 -17.72 10.28 3.88
N PHE A 881 -18.55 10.06 4.89
CA PHE A 881 -20.00 9.82 4.74
C PHE A 881 -20.78 10.18 6.00
N LEU A 882 -22.11 10.32 5.85
CA LEU A 882 -23.03 10.66 6.94
C LEU A 882 -23.26 9.49 7.90
N ILE A 883 -23.33 9.80 9.19
CA ILE A 883 -23.83 8.89 10.22
C ILE A 883 -24.92 9.59 11.06
N THR A 884 -26.00 8.86 11.36
CA THR A 884 -27.06 9.37 12.25
C THR A 884 -26.63 9.16 13.70
N VAL A 885 -26.39 10.26 14.42
CA VAL A 885 -26.08 10.27 15.85
C VAL A 885 -27.14 11.10 16.57
N GLU A 886 -27.99 10.43 17.35
CA GLU A 886 -29.09 11.09 18.07
C GLU A 886 -28.57 12.07 19.13
N GLN A 887 -29.40 13.05 19.49
CA GLN A 887 -29.14 13.91 20.65
C GLN A 887 -29.15 13.08 21.94
N ASN A 888 -28.12 13.21 22.76
CA ASN A 888 -28.00 12.55 24.05
C ASN A 888 -28.91 13.22 25.09
N CYS A 889 -30.17 12.79 25.12
CA CYS A 889 -31.17 13.24 26.09
C CYS A 889 -31.30 12.31 27.32
N ASP A 890 -30.40 11.34 27.50
CA ASP A 890 -30.39 10.45 28.67
C ASP A 890 -29.79 11.16 29.88
N THR A 891 -30.65 11.84 30.64
CA THR A 891 -30.35 12.70 31.80
C THR A 891 -29.54 11.97 32.89
N THR A 892 -28.20 12.00 32.77
CA THR A 892 -27.26 11.30 33.65
C THR A 892 -26.08 12.16 34.12
N SER A 893 -26.28 13.49 34.17
CA SER A 893 -25.48 14.41 34.97
C SER A 893 -26.34 15.58 35.49
N CYS A 894 -26.92 15.44 36.69
CA CYS A 894 -27.72 16.52 37.31
C CYS A 894 -26.81 17.47 38.10
N GLY A 895 -25.91 18.16 37.37
CA GLY A 895 -24.80 18.93 37.95
C GLY A 895 -24.69 20.39 37.51
N GLN A 896 -25.61 20.92 36.69
CA GLN A 896 -25.57 22.33 36.27
C GLN A 896 -26.10 23.25 37.37
N ALA A 897 -25.30 24.25 37.74
CA ALA A 897 -25.55 25.15 38.86
C ALA A 897 -26.25 26.47 38.48
N ASP A 898 -26.44 26.74 37.18
CA ASP A 898 -27.34 27.77 36.69
C ASP A 898 -28.79 27.27 36.75
N ILE A 899 -29.50 27.68 37.80
CA ILE A 899 -30.91 27.38 38.05
C ILE A 899 -31.81 28.49 37.46
N SER A 900 -31.22 29.63 37.10
CA SER A 900 -31.91 30.78 36.52
C SER A 900 -32.08 30.68 35.00
N GLY A 901 -31.20 29.94 34.32
CA GLY A 901 -31.10 29.89 32.87
C GLY A 901 -30.53 31.18 32.26
N ASP A 902 -29.65 31.89 32.98
CA ASP A 902 -29.02 33.14 32.51
C ASP A 902 -27.56 32.99 32.04
N GLY A 903 -27.01 31.78 32.12
CA GLY A 903 -25.66 31.40 31.68
C GLY A 903 -24.58 31.63 32.74
N LEU A 904 -24.92 32.09 33.95
CA LEU A 904 -23.95 32.46 34.98
C LEU A 904 -24.33 31.90 36.36
N THR A 905 -23.65 30.85 36.81
CA THR A 905 -23.79 30.33 38.20
C THR A 905 -23.54 31.43 39.24
N ASN A 906 -24.59 32.00 39.85
CA ASN A 906 -24.48 33.19 40.69
C ASN A 906 -25.55 33.29 41.82
N ILE A 907 -25.59 34.45 42.49
CA ILE A 907 -26.52 34.70 43.61
C ILE A 907 -28.00 34.69 43.18
N ILE A 908 -28.30 34.84 41.89
CA ILE A 908 -29.64 34.72 41.32
C ILE A 908 -30.16 33.28 41.43
N ASP A 909 -29.31 32.29 41.18
CA ASP A 909 -29.63 30.85 41.22
C ASP A 909 -29.98 30.38 42.63
N ILE A 910 -29.20 30.83 43.61
CA ILE A 910 -29.50 30.65 45.04
C ILE A 910 -30.89 31.21 45.36
N VAL A 911 -31.25 32.37 44.79
CA VAL A 911 -32.58 32.98 44.98
C VAL A 911 -33.67 32.20 44.25
N SER A 912 -33.40 31.66 43.06
CA SER A 912 -34.33 30.80 42.30
C SER A 912 -34.64 29.50 43.06
N LEU A 913 -33.61 28.77 43.49
CA LEU A 913 -33.74 27.53 44.28
C LEU A 913 -34.44 27.77 45.63
N VAL A 914 -34.08 28.84 46.35
CA VAL A 914 -34.76 29.23 47.60
C VAL A 914 -36.24 29.56 47.36
N ASN A 915 -36.58 30.27 46.28
CA ASN A 915 -37.96 30.57 45.94
C ASN A 915 -38.74 29.29 45.55
N PHE A 916 -38.11 28.38 44.82
CA PHE A 916 -38.69 27.08 44.46
C PHE A 916 -39.09 26.28 45.70
N ILE A 917 -38.13 26.04 46.61
CA ILE A 917 -38.34 25.31 47.87
C ILE A 917 -39.42 25.97 48.75
N ILE A 918 -39.44 27.30 48.84
CA ILE A 918 -40.45 28.05 49.63
C ILE A 918 -41.85 27.99 49.01
N SER A 919 -41.96 27.74 47.70
CA SER A 919 -43.24 27.80 46.97
C SER A 919 -44.11 26.54 47.02
N GLU A 920 -43.61 25.43 47.60
CA GLU A 920 -44.29 24.12 47.66
C GLU A 920 -44.81 23.64 46.29
N GLN A 921 -44.07 23.93 45.21
CA GLN A 921 -44.37 23.42 43.86
C GLN A 921 -44.24 21.90 43.82
N VAL A 922 -45.10 21.24 43.04
CA VAL A 922 -44.99 19.80 42.78
C VAL A 922 -43.99 19.59 41.66
N THR A 923 -42.93 18.84 41.92
CA THR A 923 -41.96 18.42 40.91
C THR A 923 -42.53 17.34 40.00
N ASN A 924 -42.35 17.53 38.70
CA ASN A 924 -42.26 16.44 37.74
C ASN A 924 -40.79 15.98 37.68
N ASN A 925 -40.51 14.80 37.11
CA ASN A 925 -39.14 14.30 36.93
C ASN A 925 -38.24 15.31 36.22
N ASP A 926 -38.75 15.94 35.17
CA ASP A 926 -38.10 16.97 34.34
C ASP A 926 -37.60 18.17 35.18
N ASN A 927 -38.29 18.49 36.28
CA ASN A 927 -37.93 19.55 37.23
C ASN A 927 -37.16 19.04 38.46
N LEU A 928 -36.82 17.76 38.56
CA LEU A 928 -36.02 17.26 39.69
C LEU A 928 -34.55 17.65 39.48
N CYS A 929 -34.01 17.33 38.30
CA CYS A 929 -32.61 17.50 37.92
C CYS A 929 -32.09 18.95 38.01
N LEU A 930 -32.95 19.96 37.80
CA LEU A 930 -32.57 21.38 37.86
C LEU A 930 -32.43 21.94 39.29
N TYR A 931 -33.00 21.28 40.29
CA TYR A 931 -33.03 21.81 41.68
C TYR A 931 -32.43 20.84 42.71
N ASP A 932 -32.20 19.57 42.35
CA ASP A 932 -31.56 18.52 43.16
C ASP A 932 -30.07 18.45 42.82
N LEU A 933 -29.32 19.49 43.20
CA LEU A 933 -27.89 19.61 42.91
C LEU A 933 -27.02 18.61 43.69
N THR A 934 -27.61 17.80 44.57
CA THR A 934 -26.88 16.80 45.36
C THR A 934 -27.21 15.35 44.99
N GLU A 935 -28.04 15.16 43.96
CA GLU A 935 -28.48 13.86 43.43
C GLU A 935 -29.03 12.92 44.54
N ASP A 936 -29.76 13.49 45.51
CA ASP A 936 -30.22 12.78 46.73
C ASP A 936 -31.72 12.40 46.73
N ASP A 937 -32.40 12.64 45.60
CA ASP A 937 -33.86 12.55 45.35
C ASP A 937 -34.68 13.57 46.17
N THR A 938 -34.08 14.51 46.91
CA THR A 938 -34.78 15.41 47.84
C THR A 938 -34.34 16.88 47.83
N ILE A 939 -34.73 17.64 46.81
CA ILE A 939 -34.60 19.12 46.74
C ILE A 939 -34.89 19.82 48.08
N ASN A 940 -33.84 20.28 48.77
CA ASN A 940 -33.91 20.80 50.13
C ASN A 940 -32.84 21.89 50.42
N VAL A 941 -32.52 22.10 51.70
CA VAL A 941 -31.53 23.09 52.14
C VAL A 941 -30.08 22.66 51.89
N ILE A 942 -29.84 21.37 51.65
CA ILE A 942 -28.50 20.84 51.34
C ILE A 942 -28.06 21.28 49.94
N ASP A 943 -28.96 21.29 48.95
CA ASP A 943 -28.72 21.76 47.58
C ASP A 943 -28.39 23.26 47.55
N ILE A 944 -29.09 24.06 48.36
CA ILE A 944 -28.75 25.48 48.55
C ILE A 944 -27.33 25.63 49.12
N VAL A 945 -26.92 24.74 50.04
CA VAL A 945 -25.55 24.77 50.60
C VAL A 945 -24.52 24.30 49.58
N PHE A 946 -24.84 23.34 48.72
CA PHE A 946 -23.98 22.89 47.63
C PHE A 946 -23.74 24.00 46.61
N LEU A 947 -24.81 24.63 46.12
CA LEU A 947 -24.76 25.80 45.22
C LEU A 947 -23.98 26.98 45.83
N VAL A 948 -24.20 27.27 47.12
CA VAL A 948 -23.43 28.29 47.85
C VAL A 948 -21.95 27.95 47.96
N ASN A 949 -21.55 26.67 47.98
CA ASN A 949 -20.14 26.31 47.97
C ASN A 949 -19.52 26.50 46.59
N ILE A 950 -20.21 26.14 45.50
CA ILE A 950 -19.74 26.37 44.11
C ILE A 950 -19.45 27.88 43.91
N ILE A 951 -20.42 28.74 44.22
CA ILE A 951 -20.34 30.21 44.13
C ILE A 951 -19.33 30.84 45.14
N LEU A 952 -18.63 30.03 45.94
CA LEU A 952 -17.57 30.44 46.86
C LEU A 952 -16.22 29.72 46.62
N GLU A 953 -16.15 28.80 45.65
CA GLU A 953 -14.92 28.16 45.18
C GLU A 953 -14.45 28.73 43.82
N ASP A 954 -15.36 29.38 43.07
CA ASP A 954 -15.07 30.37 42.01
C ASP A 954 -14.66 31.77 42.55
#